data_AF-A0A1E4KAV3-F1
#
_entry.id   AF-A0A1E4KAV3-F1
#
_cell.length_a   1.000
_cell.length_b   1.000
_cell.length_c   1.000
_cell.angle_alpha   90.00
_cell.angle_beta   90.00
_cell.angle_gamma   90.00
#
_symmetry.space_group_name_H-M   'P 1'
#
loop_
_entity.id
_entity.type
_entity.pdbx_description
1 polymer ?
#
loop_
_entity_poly.entity_id
_entity_poly.type
_entity_poly.pdbx_seq_one_letter_code
_entity_poly.pdbx_strand_id
1 'polypeptide(L)'
;MSHLPTTVDDRWQPAPAVRSGGSLLGALLAGIAAFVALFRVGIPAAIDSLDGSWTAVLSWAFSRGLQSGSDIVFTYGPLGFLIPIANYHPQTYTLYFAAQVLLGVTWALLVTRFALRLPTAAQLALALLLLAWAPMIMVDVGWYLMFALAAVFVQEDARSRGAGAPFGLLVLFALSVIALTKFTFLLLWLAFVGHALLQLLLARRPRAAAAAAAIAMALLLGLWTAAGQHLASLPSFFRRGLEISGGYNSSMGYTPELSIDLAGLTVLAVTVACLAPLLLARGPDRGRRALGAFLLLTLALTWKAGYIRADGHVCIFLGAASLIAFLAVALRRAPAPERRLWQPAAVAAISLAGLLLTYILLGGFAPTARNNLNFVSFSLRNLFTPSRVRDAYQASWQMGARQVDLPASRERIGGAGVDLLMYEQGVVLLNDFNYTPRPAFQGYSTHTTALARLNETRLLSADGPQFLLFKLQAIDAYLPGNEDPLAQLAALRAYAPVGYEKGYVLLERSAAAAPLQPPPAEQWREAAFGEPFAVPAAATAQVLFYRVELSTLGKLYTAVFREPAISLQVTADDGSTRDYRVARSRGDAGSLVSPLLPDNAAYLSWYARKHEVHPTTLRFLARAPALASLFAPRVRYALQPVDLPRKDLAELPEAARRSFYPGFSHVPHAEKSPVPPQMIRNLGEDMLFMHAPSMVDFVLPPGRWRAQGRFGLRSQAYAPGVCPSSDGASLQVFLAGSDAQPAQALFSRHIDPLRVDTDRGNLPFEVPAFDSDGRTPIVFRFSGGETPQASTDCDWTVLGALQFVPANAAAH
;
A
#
# COMPACT_ATOMS: atom_id res chain seq x y z
N MET A 1 -45.02 38.64 65.59
CA MET A 1 -43.71 38.08 65.94
C MET A 1 -43.70 36.63 65.45
N SER A 2 -43.12 36.43 64.27
CA SER A 2 -43.20 35.21 63.47
C SER A 2 -41.98 34.31 63.70
N HIS A 3 -42.24 33.03 63.98
CA HIS A 3 -41.25 31.97 64.05
C HIS A 3 -40.70 31.64 62.65
N LEU A 4 -39.36 31.66 62.53
CA LEU A 4 -38.61 31.15 61.37
C LEU A 4 -38.38 29.64 61.53
N PRO A 5 -38.64 28.81 60.50
CA PRO A 5 -38.03 27.50 60.36
C PRO A 5 -36.78 27.59 59.49
N THR A 6 -35.64 27.20 60.06
CA THR A 6 -34.39 26.92 59.36
C THR A 6 -34.54 25.66 58.50
N THR A 7 -34.65 25.81 57.18
CA THR A 7 -34.45 24.72 56.23
C THR A 7 -33.02 24.76 55.72
N VAL A 8 -32.23 23.77 56.16
CA VAL A 8 -30.92 23.46 55.56
C VAL A 8 -31.18 22.94 54.15
N ASP A 9 -30.50 23.53 53.18
CA ASP A 9 -30.61 23.27 51.74
C ASP A 9 -30.02 21.88 51.40
N ASP A 10 -30.88 20.85 51.41
CA ASP A 10 -30.54 19.44 51.18
C ASP A 10 -30.31 19.09 49.69
N ARG A 11 -29.98 20.07 48.84
CA ARG A 11 -29.89 19.91 47.37
C ARG A 11 -28.53 19.46 46.84
N TRP A 12 -27.57 19.14 47.70
CA TRP A 12 -26.23 18.73 47.28
C TRP A 12 -25.66 17.56 48.09
N GLN A 13 -26.29 16.40 47.98
CA GLN A 13 -25.59 15.13 48.22
C GLN A 13 -25.00 14.62 46.90
N PRO A 14 -23.69 14.31 46.83
CA PRO A 14 -23.16 13.54 45.71
C PRO A 14 -23.94 12.22 45.65
N ALA A 15 -24.41 11.84 44.45
CA ALA A 15 -25.08 10.57 44.26
C ALA A 15 -24.27 9.45 44.95
N PRO A 16 -24.90 8.59 45.76
CA PRO A 16 -24.18 7.50 46.41
C PRO A 16 -23.46 6.70 45.32
N ALA A 17 -22.18 6.40 45.56
CA ALA A 17 -21.37 5.56 44.70
C ALA A 17 -22.21 4.33 44.36
N VAL A 18 -22.50 4.12 43.07
CA VAL A 18 -23.08 2.87 42.59
C VAL A 18 -22.21 1.77 43.17
N ARG A 19 -22.75 0.97 44.11
CA ARG A 19 -22.03 -0.15 44.71
C ARG A 19 -21.43 -0.95 43.57
N SER A 20 -20.11 -1.07 43.56
CA SER A 20 -19.32 -1.77 42.54
C SER A 20 -19.67 -3.26 42.58
N GLY A 21 -20.74 -3.65 41.88
CA GLY A 21 -21.12 -5.07 41.69
C GLY A 21 -20.23 -5.80 40.69
N GLY A 22 -19.06 -5.24 40.36
CA GLY A 22 -18.09 -5.82 39.46
C GLY A 22 -17.07 -6.67 40.21
N SER A 23 -16.73 -7.82 39.64
CA SER A 23 -15.67 -8.69 40.16
C SER A 23 -14.30 -8.12 39.81
N LEU A 24 -13.35 -8.13 40.76
CA LEU A 24 -11.94 -7.83 40.48
C LEU A 24 -11.39 -8.80 39.43
N LEU A 25 -11.73 -10.09 39.55
CA LEU A 25 -11.34 -11.12 38.59
C LEU A 25 -11.89 -10.80 37.20
N GLY A 26 -13.16 -10.43 37.08
CA GLY A 26 -13.75 -10.06 35.78
C GLY A 26 -13.10 -8.84 35.15
N ALA A 27 -12.75 -7.82 35.94
CA ALA A 27 -12.03 -6.64 35.45
C ALA A 27 -10.57 -6.95 35.04
N LEU A 28 -9.89 -7.85 35.75
CA LEU A 28 -8.57 -8.34 35.37
C LEU A 28 -8.63 -9.15 34.07
N LEU A 29 -9.63 -10.02 33.91
CA LEU A 29 -9.85 -10.76 32.66
C LEU A 29 -10.09 -9.83 31.46
N ALA A 30 -10.87 -8.75 31.64
CA ALA A 30 -11.04 -7.74 30.60
C ALA A 30 -9.74 -7.00 30.26
N GLY A 31 -8.91 -6.69 31.27
CA GLY A 31 -7.58 -6.11 31.06
C GLY A 31 -6.60 -7.04 30.34
N ILE A 32 -6.61 -8.33 30.70
CA ILE A 32 -5.81 -9.35 30.01
C ILE A 32 -6.28 -9.49 28.56
N ALA A 33 -7.59 -9.56 28.32
CA ALA A 33 -8.16 -9.57 26.98
C ALA A 33 -7.73 -8.33 26.17
N ALA A 34 -7.72 -7.15 26.79
CA ALA A 34 -7.24 -5.91 26.18
C ALA A 34 -5.76 -5.97 25.82
N PHE A 35 -4.90 -6.44 26.74
CA PHE A 35 -3.47 -6.63 26.50
C PHE A 35 -3.24 -7.56 25.30
N VAL A 36 -3.87 -8.73 25.33
CA VAL A 36 -3.78 -9.76 24.29
C VAL A 36 -4.25 -9.22 22.94
N ALA A 37 -5.33 -8.44 22.94
CA ALA A 37 -5.88 -7.84 21.73
C ALA A 37 -4.94 -6.82 21.08
N LEU A 38 -4.14 -6.09 21.86
CA LEU A 38 -3.28 -5.02 21.37
C LEU A 38 -1.82 -5.42 21.19
N PHE A 39 -1.31 -6.34 22.02
CA PHE A 39 0.10 -6.70 22.07
C PHE A 39 0.53 -7.44 20.80
N ARG A 40 1.70 -7.07 20.30
CA ARG A 40 2.25 -7.51 19.01
C ARG A 40 3.75 -7.65 19.14
N VAL A 41 4.32 -8.60 18.40
CA VAL A 41 5.77 -8.87 18.40
C VAL A 41 6.43 -8.50 17.07
N GLY A 42 5.70 -7.79 16.20
CA GLY A 42 6.10 -7.46 14.83
C GLY A 42 5.70 -8.55 13.85
N ILE A 43 6.10 -8.37 12.60
CA ILE A 43 6.07 -9.41 11.58
C ILE A 43 7.50 -9.72 11.11
N PRO A 44 7.77 -10.93 10.57
CA PRO A 44 9.07 -11.26 9.99
C PRO A 44 9.47 -10.25 8.90
N ALA A 45 10.75 -10.20 8.54
CA ALA A 45 11.27 -9.26 7.55
C ALA A 45 10.45 -9.22 6.25
N ALA A 46 10.32 -8.01 5.68
CA ALA A 46 9.65 -7.78 4.41
C ALA A 46 10.23 -8.68 3.32
N ILE A 47 9.40 -9.52 2.73
CA ILE A 47 9.64 -10.02 1.36
C ILE A 47 9.07 -8.94 0.42
N ASP A 48 9.54 -8.89 -0.84
CA ASP A 48 9.21 -7.93 -1.91
C ASP A 48 7.70 -7.64 -2.08
N SER A 49 7.16 -6.83 -1.17
CA SER A 49 5.73 -6.58 -1.03
C SER A 49 5.47 -5.13 -0.65
N LEU A 50 4.27 -4.65 -1.00
CA LEU A 50 3.80 -3.29 -0.72
C LEU A 50 3.92 -2.93 0.76
N ASP A 51 3.24 -3.70 1.63
CA ASP A 51 3.19 -3.42 3.06
C ASP A 51 4.51 -3.72 3.78
N GLY A 52 5.21 -4.73 3.29
CA GLY A 52 6.51 -5.06 3.82
C GLY A 52 7.51 -3.91 3.61
N SER A 53 7.50 -3.33 2.42
CA SER A 53 8.47 -2.32 2.04
C SER A 53 8.34 -1.03 2.85
N TRP A 54 7.13 -0.48 2.99
CA TRP A 54 7.00 0.79 3.71
C TRP A 54 7.28 0.69 5.21
N THR A 55 6.89 -0.41 5.85
CA THR A 55 7.18 -0.62 7.29
C THR A 55 8.69 -0.76 7.54
N ALA A 56 9.41 -1.42 6.63
CA ALA A 56 10.86 -1.56 6.71
C ALA A 56 11.56 -0.21 6.55
N VAL A 57 11.13 0.61 5.58
CA VAL A 57 11.67 1.97 5.37
C VAL A 57 11.45 2.85 6.58
N LEU A 58 10.31 2.78 7.27
CA LEU A 58 10.08 3.57 8.50
C LEU A 58 11.08 3.21 9.62
N SER A 59 11.37 1.92 9.80
CA SER A 59 12.38 1.46 10.77
C SER A 59 13.78 1.92 10.38
N TRP A 60 14.13 1.78 9.10
CA TRP A 60 15.42 2.21 8.56
C TRP A 60 15.59 3.74 8.70
N ALA A 61 14.58 4.53 8.34
CA ALA A 61 14.61 5.99 8.41
C ALA A 61 14.85 6.48 9.85
N PHE A 62 14.18 5.87 10.84
CA PHE A 62 14.44 6.15 12.25
C PHE A 62 15.88 5.83 12.64
N SER A 63 16.39 4.66 12.25
CA SER A 63 17.75 4.23 12.57
C SER A 63 18.86 5.09 11.94
N ARG A 64 18.54 5.78 10.83
CA ARG A 64 19.45 6.69 10.12
C ARG A 64 19.25 8.17 10.51
N GLY A 65 18.33 8.47 11.42
CA GLY A 65 18.07 9.85 11.88
C GLY A 65 17.43 10.76 10.83
N LEU A 66 16.69 10.19 9.86
CA LEU A 66 16.03 10.96 8.82
C LEU A 66 14.91 11.84 9.39
N GLN A 67 14.76 13.04 8.82
CA GLN A 67 13.82 14.04 9.27
C GLN A 67 12.44 13.84 8.61
N SER A 68 11.44 13.53 9.44
CA SER A 68 10.04 13.38 9.05
C SER A 68 9.50 14.69 8.51
N GLY A 69 8.88 14.65 7.33
CA GLY A 69 8.35 15.83 6.62
C GLY A 69 9.34 16.52 5.68
N SER A 70 10.63 16.14 5.73
CA SER A 70 11.68 16.70 4.88
C SER A 70 12.37 15.60 4.07
N ASP A 71 13.05 14.68 4.75
CA ASP A 71 13.81 13.58 4.13
C ASP A 71 12.89 12.40 3.80
N ILE A 72 11.88 12.16 4.64
CA ILE A 72 10.86 11.12 4.44
C ILE A 72 9.48 11.71 4.69
N VAL A 73 8.55 11.43 3.77
CA VAL A 73 7.18 11.92 3.76
C VAL A 73 6.25 10.73 3.56
N PHE A 74 5.51 10.37 4.61
CA PHE A 74 4.54 9.28 4.57
C PHE A 74 3.38 9.54 5.56
N THR A 75 2.36 8.68 5.55
CA THR A 75 1.21 8.79 6.47
C THR A 75 1.59 8.64 7.95
N TYR A 76 2.77 8.07 8.21
CA TYR A 76 3.35 7.84 9.54
C TYR A 76 4.42 8.88 9.87
N GLY A 77 4.58 9.15 11.17
CA GLY A 77 5.55 10.10 11.71
C GLY A 77 6.87 9.45 12.15
N PRO A 78 7.68 10.15 12.95
CA PRO A 78 9.01 9.68 13.35
C PRO A 78 8.99 8.41 14.21
N LEU A 79 7.88 8.12 14.89
CA LEU A 79 7.67 6.86 15.61
C LEU A 79 6.83 5.86 14.81
N GLY A 80 6.71 6.07 13.49
CA GLY A 80 5.93 5.25 12.56
C GLY A 80 6.26 3.76 12.59
N PHE A 81 7.53 3.43 12.85
CA PHE A 81 8.01 2.06 12.99
C PHE A 81 7.44 1.33 14.22
N LEU A 82 6.78 2.04 15.15
CA LEU A 82 6.05 1.45 16.27
C LEU A 82 4.66 0.94 15.86
N ILE A 83 4.29 1.06 14.59
CA ILE A 83 3.09 0.39 14.10
C ILE A 83 3.24 -1.11 14.35
N PRO A 84 2.26 -1.77 14.96
CA PRO A 84 2.41 -3.15 15.38
C PRO A 84 2.56 -4.19 14.29
N ILE A 85 2.22 -3.88 13.04
CA ILE A 85 2.55 -4.70 11.87
C ILE A 85 3.89 -4.29 11.26
N ALA A 86 4.75 -3.58 12.00
CA ALA A 86 6.08 -3.25 11.54
C ALA A 86 6.90 -4.52 11.32
N ASN A 87 7.63 -4.51 10.21
CA ASN A 87 8.64 -5.51 9.97
C ASN A 87 9.75 -5.46 10.99
N TYR A 88 10.28 -6.64 11.27
CA TYR A 88 11.52 -6.78 11.98
C TYR A 88 12.64 -5.98 11.30
N HIS A 89 13.27 -5.11 12.08
CA HIS A 89 14.51 -4.44 11.73
C HIS A 89 15.46 -4.53 12.93
N PRO A 90 16.69 -5.07 12.76
CA PRO A 90 17.56 -5.41 13.88
C PRO A 90 17.84 -4.25 14.84
N GLN A 91 18.01 -3.04 14.31
CA GLN A 91 18.41 -1.86 15.08
C GLN A 91 17.27 -1.23 15.89
N THR A 92 16.00 -1.48 15.52
CA THR A 92 14.83 -0.84 16.16
C THR A 92 13.97 -1.82 16.94
N TYR A 93 14.19 -3.14 16.79
CA TYR A 93 13.31 -4.18 17.34
C TYR A 93 13.15 -4.12 18.86
N THR A 94 14.22 -3.87 19.62
CA THR A 94 14.14 -3.79 21.09
C THR A 94 13.25 -2.64 21.54
N LEU A 95 13.41 -1.46 20.92
CA LEU A 95 12.58 -0.29 21.20
C LEU A 95 11.12 -0.54 20.78
N TYR A 96 10.92 -1.14 19.61
CA TYR A 96 9.60 -1.58 19.14
C TYR A 96 8.92 -2.49 20.18
N PHE A 97 9.59 -3.54 20.63
CA PHE A 97 9.03 -4.51 21.56
C PHE A 97 8.68 -3.87 22.90
N ALA A 98 9.58 -3.03 23.45
CA ALA A 98 9.34 -2.29 24.68
C ALA A 98 8.12 -1.35 24.54
N ALA A 99 7.97 -0.68 23.40
CA ALA A 99 6.81 0.15 23.13
C ALA A 99 5.51 -0.67 23.03
N GLN A 100 5.51 -1.85 22.38
CA GLN A 100 4.33 -2.72 22.33
C GLN A 100 3.90 -3.18 23.73
N VAL A 101 4.86 -3.53 24.60
CA VAL A 101 4.57 -3.87 26.01
C VAL A 101 3.99 -2.65 26.74
N LEU A 102 4.61 -1.47 26.62
CA LEU A 102 4.15 -0.24 27.27
C LEU A 102 2.72 0.13 26.85
N LEU A 103 2.45 0.14 25.54
CA LEU A 103 1.13 0.47 24.99
C LEU A 103 0.10 -0.60 25.39
N GLY A 104 0.47 -1.88 25.33
CA GLY A 104 -0.35 -3.00 25.77
C GLY A 104 -0.74 -2.91 27.25
N VAL A 105 0.24 -2.66 28.13
CA VAL A 105 0.00 -2.51 29.58
C VAL A 105 -0.86 -1.28 29.87
N THR A 106 -0.57 -0.15 29.22
CA THR A 106 -1.37 1.07 29.43
C THR A 106 -2.83 0.86 29.01
N TRP A 107 -3.04 0.17 27.89
CA TRP A 107 -4.37 -0.22 27.43
C TRP A 107 -5.08 -1.18 28.40
N ALA A 108 -4.37 -2.20 28.89
CA ALA A 108 -4.89 -3.14 29.87
C ALA A 108 -5.33 -2.43 31.17
N LEU A 109 -4.51 -1.52 31.68
CA LEU A 109 -4.83 -0.75 32.88
C LEU A 109 -6.04 0.17 32.68
N LEU A 110 -6.14 0.84 31.53
CA LEU A 110 -7.32 1.64 31.17
C LEU A 110 -8.59 0.78 31.14
N VAL A 111 -8.55 -0.38 30.49
CA VAL A 111 -9.68 -1.29 30.40
C VAL A 111 -10.04 -1.89 31.75
N THR A 112 -9.07 -2.34 32.56
CA THR A 112 -9.35 -2.87 33.91
C THR A 112 -9.99 -1.81 34.80
N ARG A 113 -9.45 -0.58 34.81
CA ARG A 113 -10.02 0.53 35.60
C ARG A 113 -11.44 0.87 35.16
N PHE A 114 -11.73 0.75 33.86
CA PHE A 114 -13.07 0.95 33.33
C PHE A 114 -14.00 -0.22 33.70
N ALA A 115 -13.54 -1.46 33.55
CA ALA A 115 -14.30 -2.67 33.84
C ALA A 115 -14.67 -2.81 35.32
N LEU A 116 -13.86 -2.30 36.26
CA LEU A 116 -14.21 -2.24 37.68
C LEU A 116 -15.50 -1.45 37.98
N ARG A 117 -15.98 -0.64 37.02
CA ARG A 117 -17.22 0.14 37.12
C ARG A 117 -18.44 -0.59 36.57
N LEU A 118 -18.21 -1.70 35.90
CA LEU A 118 -19.24 -2.47 35.22
C LEU A 118 -19.70 -3.64 36.10
N PRO A 119 -20.96 -4.07 36.01
CA PRO A 119 -21.38 -5.34 36.59
C PRO A 119 -20.62 -6.50 35.93
N THR A 120 -20.41 -7.61 36.65
CA THR A 120 -19.61 -8.75 36.18
C THR A 120 -20.01 -9.26 34.78
N ALA A 121 -21.31 -9.33 34.46
CA ALA A 121 -21.77 -9.72 33.13
C ALA A 121 -21.27 -8.78 32.02
N ALA A 122 -21.22 -7.47 32.27
CA ALA A 122 -20.71 -6.49 31.32
C ALA A 122 -19.17 -6.49 31.26
N GLN A 123 -18.47 -6.88 32.33
CA GLN A 123 -17.02 -7.12 32.30
C GLN A 123 -16.69 -8.27 31.35
N LEU A 124 -17.42 -9.38 31.46
CA LEU A 124 -17.27 -10.54 30.58
C LEU A 124 -17.64 -10.20 29.14
N ALA A 125 -18.74 -9.46 28.92
CA ALA A 125 -19.12 -8.99 27.59
C ALA A 125 -18.03 -8.10 26.96
N LEU A 126 -17.43 -7.19 27.74
CA LEU A 126 -16.31 -6.36 27.27
C LEU A 126 -15.09 -7.22 26.92
N ALA A 127 -14.72 -8.19 27.76
CA ALA A 127 -13.61 -9.10 27.50
C ALA A 127 -13.83 -9.91 26.21
N LEU A 128 -15.03 -10.48 26.05
CA LEU A 128 -15.39 -11.23 24.84
C LEU A 128 -15.39 -10.35 23.60
N LEU A 129 -15.89 -9.12 23.70
CA LEU A 129 -15.88 -8.16 22.59
C LEU A 129 -14.45 -7.80 22.18
N LEU A 130 -13.57 -7.52 23.16
CA LEU A 130 -12.15 -7.24 22.89
C LEU A 130 -11.44 -8.44 22.26
N LEU A 131 -11.73 -9.67 22.68
CA LEU A 131 -11.16 -10.88 22.07
C LEU A 131 -11.73 -11.16 20.68
N ALA A 132 -13.02 -10.91 20.46
CA ALA A 132 -13.65 -11.05 19.15
C ALA A 132 -13.03 -10.10 18.11
N TRP A 133 -12.69 -8.89 18.56
CA TRP A 133 -11.99 -7.91 17.73
C TRP A 133 -10.47 -7.99 17.81
N ALA A 134 -9.83 -8.70 18.75
CA ALA A 134 -8.36 -8.82 18.89
C ALA A 134 -7.55 -8.99 17.59
N PRO A 135 -8.02 -9.78 16.61
CA PRO A 135 -7.35 -10.02 15.33
C PRO A 135 -7.64 -8.94 14.28
N MET A 136 -8.77 -8.26 14.45
CA MET A 136 -9.37 -7.25 13.57
C MET A 136 -9.16 -5.83 14.09
N ILE A 137 -8.66 -5.72 15.32
CA ILE A 137 -7.87 -4.61 15.82
C ILE A 137 -6.57 -4.67 15.00
N MET A 138 -6.71 -4.32 13.71
CA MET A 138 -5.81 -3.41 13.04
C MET A 138 -5.56 -2.34 14.09
N VAL A 139 -4.36 -2.33 14.64
CA VAL A 139 -4.13 -1.82 16.00
C VAL A 139 -4.55 -0.35 16.17
N ASP A 140 -4.66 0.37 15.06
CA ASP A 140 -5.40 1.60 14.94
C ASP A 140 -6.71 1.62 15.78
N VAL A 141 -7.56 0.57 15.73
CA VAL A 141 -8.79 0.46 16.54
C VAL A 141 -8.49 0.54 18.04
N GLY A 142 -7.53 -0.23 18.53
CA GLY A 142 -7.14 -0.22 19.93
C GLY A 142 -6.61 1.15 20.36
N TRP A 143 -5.87 1.83 19.49
CA TRP A 143 -5.39 3.19 19.74
C TRP A 143 -6.52 4.22 19.74
N TYR A 144 -7.48 4.17 18.82
CA TYR A 144 -8.69 5.01 18.86
C TYR A 144 -9.47 4.81 20.17
N LEU A 145 -9.59 3.56 20.63
CA LEU A 145 -10.29 3.25 21.87
C LEU A 145 -9.51 3.65 23.12
N MET A 146 -8.18 3.63 23.06
CA MET A 146 -7.33 4.17 24.11
C MET A 146 -7.58 5.67 24.30
N PHE A 147 -7.68 6.44 23.20
CA PHE A 147 -8.10 7.84 23.25
C PHE A 147 -9.53 8.00 23.81
N ALA A 148 -10.48 7.17 23.36
CA ALA A 148 -11.86 7.21 23.83
C ALA A 148 -11.98 6.96 25.35
N LEU A 149 -11.34 5.91 25.88
CA LEU A 149 -11.34 5.62 27.32
C LEU A 149 -10.58 6.69 28.11
N ALA A 150 -9.43 7.17 27.61
CA ALA A 150 -8.71 8.26 28.27
C ALA A 150 -9.59 9.51 28.41
N ALA A 151 -10.38 9.86 27.39
CA ALA A 151 -11.28 11.02 27.43
C ALA A 151 -12.37 10.90 28.50
N VAL A 152 -12.82 9.68 28.80
CA VAL A 152 -13.74 9.38 29.90
C VAL A 152 -13.10 9.64 31.25
N PHE A 153 -11.89 9.09 31.48
CA PHE A 153 -11.20 9.27 32.75
C PHE A 153 -10.82 10.72 33.01
N VAL A 154 -10.40 11.46 31.96
CA VAL A 154 -10.11 12.89 32.06
C VAL A 154 -11.32 13.70 32.53
N GLN A 155 -12.52 13.40 32.05
CA GLN A 155 -13.74 14.09 32.48
C GLN A 155 -14.01 13.89 33.99
N GLU A 156 -13.77 12.68 34.49
CA GLU A 156 -14.02 12.34 35.88
C GLU A 156 -12.93 12.88 36.81
N ASP A 157 -11.67 12.72 36.42
CA ASP A 157 -10.51 13.18 37.19
C ASP A 157 -10.44 14.71 37.25
N ALA A 158 -10.92 15.42 36.22
CA ALA A 158 -11.07 16.88 36.28
C ALA A 158 -11.96 17.33 37.46
N ARG A 159 -12.90 16.47 37.89
CA ARG A 159 -13.80 16.72 39.03
C ARG A 159 -13.22 16.23 40.37
N SER A 160 -12.14 15.45 40.38
CA SER A 160 -11.53 14.86 41.59
C SER A 160 -10.23 15.60 42.01
N ARG A 161 -9.86 15.56 43.30
CA ARG A 161 -8.69 16.30 43.85
C ARG A 161 -7.35 15.53 43.77
N GLY A 162 -7.05 14.87 42.65
CA GLY A 162 -5.65 14.57 42.27
C GLY A 162 -5.08 13.17 42.54
N ALA A 163 -5.88 12.19 42.97
CA ALA A 163 -5.40 10.82 43.24
C ALA A 163 -4.97 10.00 41.99
N GLY A 164 -5.15 10.55 40.77
CA GLY A 164 -4.88 9.84 39.50
C GLY A 164 -3.68 10.36 38.69
N ALA A 165 -2.92 11.33 39.19
CA ALA A 165 -1.91 12.04 38.38
C ALA A 165 -0.82 11.14 37.75
N PRO A 166 -0.22 10.15 38.45
CA PRO A 166 0.77 9.27 37.84
C PRO A 166 0.20 8.42 36.70
N PHE A 167 -1.02 7.90 36.87
CA PHE A 167 -1.72 7.14 35.84
C PHE A 167 -2.07 8.01 34.64
N GLY A 168 -2.56 9.24 34.88
CA GLY A 168 -2.83 10.21 33.82
C GLY A 168 -1.57 10.56 33.00
N LEU A 169 -0.41 10.67 33.65
CA LEU A 169 0.87 10.92 32.98
C LEU A 169 1.28 9.73 32.11
N LEU A 170 1.15 8.50 32.59
CA LEU A 170 1.41 7.28 31.79
C LEU A 170 0.52 7.23 30.54
N VAL A 171 -0.78 7.50 30.70
CA VAL A 171 -1.73 7.51 29.59
C VAL A 171 -1.37 8.62 28.59
N LEU A 172 -1.09 9.83 29.06
CA LEU A 172 -0.71 10.94 28.18
C LEU A 172 0.61 10.66 27.44
N PHE A 173 1.59 10.03 28.10
CA PHE A 173 2.83 9.59 27.46
C PHE A 173 2.53 8.60 26.32
N ALA A 174 1.76 7.55 26.60
CA ALA A 174 1.40 6.55 25.60
C ALA A 174 0.60 7.13 24.43
N LEU A 175 -0.35 8.04 24.69
CA LEU A 175 -1.09 8.74 23.63
C LEU A 175 -0.18 9.67 22.80
N SER A 176 0.86 10.25 23.41
CA SER A 176 1.84 11.09 22.69
C SER A 176 2.78 10.26 21.82
N VAL A 177 3.12 9.03 22.25
CA VAL A 177 3.80 8.04 21.39
C VAL A 177 2.93 7.73 20.17
N ILE A 178 1.66 7.37 20.39
CA ILE A 178 0.70 7.08 19.30
C ILE A 178 0.53 8.28 18.35
N ALA A 179 0.50 9.50 18.90
CA ALA A 179 0.40 10.73 18.11
C ALA A 179 1.57 10.92 17.13
N LEU A 180 2.79 10.57 17.55
CA LEU A 180 3.98 10.64 16.70
C LEU A 180 4.16 9.42 15.78
N THR A 181 3.36 8.37 15.97
CA THR A 181 3.35 7.21 15.08
C THR A 181 2.62 7.52 13.77
N LYS A 182 1.41 8.11 13.80
CA LYS A 182 0.60 8.36 12.58
C LYS A 182 -0.05 9.73 12.62
N PHE A 183 -0.04 10.45 11.50
CA PHE A 183 -0.52 11.84 11.44
C PHE A 183 -2.00 11.98 11.87
N THR A 184 -2.87 11.02 11.53
CA THR A 184 -4.27 11.02 11.98
C THR A 184 -4.40 10.97 13.50
N PHE A 185 -3.52 10.24 14.20
CA PHE A 185 -3.52 10.18 15.66
C PHE A 185 -2.96 11.45 16.29
N LEU A 186 -2.08 12.18 15.62
CA LEU A 186 -1.68 13.52 16.07
C LEU A 186 -2.88 14.48 16.11
N LEU A 187 -3.73 14.45 15.07
CA LEU A 187 -4.95 15.26 15.04
C LEU A 187 -5.92 14.85 16.16
N LEU A 188 -6.08 13.54 16.40
CA LEU A 188 -6.89 13.04 17.51
C LEU A 188 -6.30 13.41 18.89
N TRP A 189 -4.98 13.41 19.02
CA TRP A 189 -4.27 13.85 20.22
C TRP A 189 -4.51 15.33 20.52
N LEU A 190 -4.46 16.19 19.51
CA LEU A 190 -4.80 17.62 19.66
C LEU A 190 -6.25 17.80 20.14
N ALA A 191 -7.18 17.04 19.58
CA ALA A 191 -8.58 17.05 20.03
C ALA A 191 -8.73 16.52 21.47
N PHE A 192 -7.95 15.50 21.85
CA PHE A 192 -7.94 14.94 23.20
C PHE A 192 -7.40 15.94 24.23
N VAL A 193 -6.28 16.61 23.92
CA VAL A 193 -5.74 17.67 24.77
C VAL A 193 -6.75 18.81 24.87
N GLY A 194 -7.35 19.25 23.77
CA GLY A 194 -8.42 20.26 23.77
C GLY A 194 -9.60 19.87 24.67
N HIS A 195 -10.06 18.62 24.59
CA HIS A 195 -11.09 18.08 25.48
C HIS A 195 -10.63 18.11 26.94
N ALA A 196 -9.41 17.67 27.25
CA ALA A 196 -8.88 17.68 28.61
C ALA A 196 -8.80 19.09 29.22
N LEU A 197 -8.31 20.06 28.45
CA LEU A 197 -8.27 21.46 28.85
C LEU A 197 -9.69 21.99 29.10
N LEU A 198 -10.63 21.70 28.21
CA LEU A 198 -12.03 22.09 28.38
C LEU A 198 -12.63 21.50 29.67
N GLN A 199 -12.39 20.22 29.99
CA GLN A 199 -12.90 19.62 31.23
C GLN A 199 -12.32 20.31 32.47
N LEU A 200 -11.03 20.61 32.48
CA LEU A 200 -10.36 21.31 33.60
C LEU A 200 -10.86 22.75 33.76
N LEU A 201 -11.08 23.46 32.65
CA LEU A 201 -11.64 24.81 32.66
C LEU A 201 -13.11 24.82 33.13
N LEU A 202 -13.91 23.85 32.69
CA LEU A 202 -15.29 23.66 33.19
C LEU A 202 -15.31 23.32 34.69
N ALA A 203 -14.29 22.60 35.17
CA ALA A 203 -14.06 22.35 36.60
C ALA A 203 -13.45 23.55 37.35
N ARG A 204 -13.31 24.72 36.71
CA ARG A 204 -12.72 25.96 37.26
C ARG A 204 -11.27 25.79 37.76
N ARG A 205 -10.47 25.00 37.04
CA ARG A 205 -9.06 24.72 37.34
C ARG A 205 -8.10 25.19 36.24
N PRO A 206 -8.01 26.51 35.97
CA PRO A 206 -7.18 27.05 34.89
C PRO A 206 -5.68 26.76 35.07
N ARG A 207 -5.17 26.75 36.32
CA ARG A 207 -3.77 26.41 36.60
C ARG A 207 -3.46 24.95 36.24
N ALA A 208 -4.36 24.03 36.55
CA ALA A 208 -4.21 22.62 36.17
C ALA A 208 -4.33 22.45 34.66
N ALA A 209 -5.20 23.22 34.00
CA ALA A 209 -5.28 23.23 32.53
C ALA A 209 -3.97 23.71 31.90
N ALA A 210 -3.38 24.82 32.39
CA ALA A 210 -2.09 25.31 31.91
C ALA A 210 -0.97 24.29 32.14
N ALA A 211 -0.92 23.65 33.31
CA ALA A 211 0.04 22.59 33.61
C ALA A 211 -0.14 21.37 32.69
N ALA A 212 -1.38 20.93 32.46
CA ALA A 212 -1.67 19.82 31.55
C ALA A 212 -1.27 20.14 30.10
N ALA A 213 -1.51 21.36 29.62
CA ALA A 213 -1.06 21.82 28.31
C ALA A 213 0.47 21.82 28.20
N ALA A 214 1.17 22.36 29.21
CA ALA A 214 2.62 22.39 29.24
C ALA A 214 3.22 20.98 29.27
N ILE A 215 2.69 20.08 30.10
CA ILE A 215 3.13 18.68 30.17
C ILE A 215 2.86 17.96 28.85
N ALA A 216 1.67 18.11 28.27
CA ALA A 216 1.35 17.48 26.99
C ALA A 216 2.31 17.94 25.88
N MET A 217 2.58 19.23 25.79
CA MET A 217 3.52 19.77 24.81
C MET A 217 4.96 19.35 25.09
N ALA A 218 5.39 19.36 26.35
CA ALA A 218 6.73 18.90 26.74
C ALA A 218 6.94 17.42 26.41
N LEU A 219 5.93 16.57 26.61
CA LEU A 219 5.98 15.16 26.23
C LEU A 219 6.05 14.97 24.72
N LEU A 220 5.21 15.67 23.95
CA LEU A 220 5.21 15.57 22.49
C LEU A 220 6.56 16.03 21.90
N LEU A 221 7.05 17.20 22.31
CA LEU A 221 8.33 17.76 21.84
C LEU A 221 9.53 16.98 22.37
N GLY A 222 9.44 16.47 23.61
CA GLY A 222 10.45 15.60 24.19
C GLY A 222 10.58 14.28 23.42
N LEU A 223 9.46 13.65 23.06
CA LEU A 223 9.46 12.45 22.22
C LEU A 223 9.93 12.74 20.78
N TRP A 224 9.53 13.88 20.21
CA TRP A 224 9.99 14.34 18.90
C TRP A 224 11.52 14.47 18.85
N THR A 225 12.10 15.19 19.81
CA THR A 225 13.55 15.38 19.91
C THR A 225 14.29 14.09 20.29
N ALA A 226 13.71 13.26 21.16
CA ALA A 226 14.25 11.93 21.48
C ALA A 226 14.26 10.98 20.27
N ALA A 227 13.36 11.18 19.30
CA ALA A 227 13.36 10.49 18.01
C ALA A 227 14.37 11.08 17.00
N GLY A 228 15.30 11.94 17.45
CA GLY A 228 16.33 12.56 16.61
C GLY A 228 15.81 13.64 15.66
N GLN A 229 14.58 14.12 15.87
CA GLN A 229 13.96 15.09 14.97
C GLN A 229 14.27 16.53 15.39
N HIS A 230 14.64 17.37 14.43
CA HIS A 230 14.84 18.79 14.63
C HIS A 230 13.49 19.51 14.78
N LEU A 231 13.41 20.47 15.70
CA LEU A 231 12.19 21.28 15.86
C LEU A 231 11.88 22.12 14.60
N ALA A 232 12.91 22.48 13.84
CA ALA A 232 12.78 23.17 12.56
C ALA A 232 12.04 22.33 11.49
N SER A 233 11.94 21.01 11.66
CA SER A 233 11.22 20.10 10.76
C SER A 233 9.71 20.05 11.03
N LEU A 234 9.21 20.64 12.13
CA LEU A 234 7.77 20.61 12.45
C LEU A 234 6.90 21.25 11.35
N PRO A 235 7.21 22.44 10.79
CA PRO A 235 6.40 23.03 9.73
C PRO A 235 6.34 22.16 8.46
N SER A 236 7.45 21.53 8.08
CA SER A 236 7.47 20.63 6.92
C SER A 236 6.65 19.37 7.21
N PHE A 237 6.77 18.78 8.40
CA PHE A 237 5.98 17.64 8.83
C PHE A 237 4.46 17.91 8.79
N PHE A 238 3.99 19.01 9.38
CA PHE A 238 2.57 19.36 9.33
C PHE A 238 2.08 19.64 7.91
N ARG A 239 2.84 20.44 7.14
CA ARG A 239 2.47 20.75 5.74
C ARG A 239 2.37 19.48 4.90
N ARG A 240 3.37 18.60 4.97
CA ARG A 240 3.40 17.35 4.18
C ARG A 240 2.37 16.33 4.66
N GLY A 241 2.10 16.26 5.97
CA GLY A 241 1.02 15.42 6.51
C GLY A 241 -0.37 15.86 6.01
N LEU A 242 -0.60 17.18 5.90
CA LEU A 242 -1.82 17.74 5.31
C LEU A 242 -1.92 17.47 3.80
N GLU A 243 -0.81 17.57 3.05
CA GLU A 243 -0.76 17.22 1.62
C GLU A 243 -1.14 15.75 1.38
N ILE A 244 -0.54 14.82 2.13
CA ILE A 244 -0.89 13.40 2.05
C ILE A 244 -2.37 13.20 2.38
N SER A 245 -2.84 13.76 3.50
CA SER A 245 -4.22 13.58 3.97
C SER A 245 -5.24 14.17 2.98
N GLY A 246 -4.93 15.31 2.37
CA GLY A 246 -5.79 15.99 1.40
C GLY A 246 -5.96 15.24 0.09
N GLY A 247 -4.90 14.58 -0.40
CA GLY A 247 -4.95 13.77 -1.62
C GLY A 247 -5.38 12.31 -1.41
N TYR A 248 -5.40 11.83 -0.17
CA TYR A 248 -5.65 10.42 0.16
C TYR A 248 -6.98 9.90 -0.39
N ASN A 249 -8.07 10.67 -0.24
CA ASN A 249 -9.40 10.22 -0.65
C ASN A 249 -9.50 9.97 -2.16
N SER A 250 -8.92 10.85 -2.99
CA SER A 250 -8.89 10.72 -4.45
C SER A 250 -8.01 9.56 -4.91
N SER A 251 -6.92 9.29 -4.19
CA SER A 251 -5.91 8.29 -4.57
C SER A 251 -6.18 6.88 -4.02
N MET A 252 -6.84 6.76 -2.86
CA MET A 252 -7.00 5.48 -2.16
C MET A 252 -8.46 5.04 -2.05
N GLY A 253 -9.40 5.83 -2.57
CA GLY A 253 -10.83 5.50 -2.59
C GLY A 253 -11.10 4.15 -3.24
N TYR A 254 -11.83 3.26 -2.57
CA TYR A 254 -12.21 1.95 -3.11
C TYR A 254 -13.69 1.68 -2.84
N THR A 255 -14.46 1.40 -3.90
CA THR A 255 -15.91 1.21 -3.83
C THR A 255 -16.28 -0.26 -3.69
N PRO A 256 -16.70 -0.72 -2.49
CA PRO A 256 -17.33 -2.02 -2.27
C PRO A 256 -18.71 -2.13 -2.90
N GLU A 257 -19.29 -3.32 -2.78
CA GLU A 257 -20.71 -3.54 -2.99
C GLU A 257 -21.58 -2.65 -2.08
N LEU A 258 -22.74 -2.23 -2.60
CA LEU A 258 -23.67 -1.35 -1.90
C LEU A 258 -24.12 -1.91 -0.53
N SER A 259 -24.21 -3.23 -0.39
CA SER A 259 -24.56 -3.92 0.85
C SER A 259 -23.62 -3.56 2.01
N ILE A 260 -22.31 -3.41 1.73
CA ILE A 260 -21.27 -3.08 2.72
C ILE A 260 -21.41 -1.63 3.18
N ASP A 261 -21.73 -0.70 2.26
CA ASP A 261 -22.02 0.69 2.60
C ASP A 261 -23.29 0.82 3.44
N LEU A 262 -24.36 0.12 3.06
CA LEU A 262 -25.62 0.13 3.80
C LEU A 262 -25.42 -0.42 5.22
N ALA A 263 -24.70 -1.54 5.37
CA ALA A 263 -24.35 -2.09 6.68
C ALA A 263 -23.55 -1.09 7.53
N GLY A 264 -22.55 -0.43 6.94
CA GLY A 264 -21.77 0.62 7.59
C GLY A 264 -22.61 1.79 8.08
N LEU A 265 -23.48 2.31 7.20
CA LEU A 265 -24.41 3.39 7.53
C LEU A 265 -25.38 2.99 8.65
N THR A 266 -25.89 1.76 8.64
CA THR A 266 -26.74 1.25 9.72
C THR A 266 -25.95 1.24 11.04
N VAL A 267 -24.73 0.70 11.06
CA VAL A 267 -23.88 0.68 12.26
C VAL A 267 -23.57 2.11 12.74
N LEU A 268 -23.29 3.03 11.82
CA LEU A 268 -23.07 4.45 12.12
C LEU A 268 -24.30 5.07 12.78
N ALA A 269 -25.48 4.90 12.19
CA ALA A 269 -26.73 5.46 12.69
C ALA A 269 -27.06 4.93 14.10
N VAL A 270 -26.92 3.62 14.33
CA VAL A 270 -27.17 3.01 15.65
C VAL A 270 -26.14 3.46 16.68
N THR A 271 -24.86 3.59 16.31
CA THR A 271 -23.80 4.09 17.21
C THR A 271 -24.04 5.55 17.59
N VAL A 272 -24.42 6.41 16.63
CA VAL A 272 -24.80 7.80 16.89
C VAL A 272 -26.04 7.87 17.79
N ALA A 273 -27.02 6.99 17.60
CA ALA A 273 -28.19 6.90 18.50
C ALA A 273 -27.79 6.50 19.93
N CYS A 274 -26.77 5.65 20.09
CA CYS A 274 -26.19 5.33 21.41
C CYS A 274 -25.47 6.52 22.05
N LEU A 275 -24.83 7.38 21.25
CA LEU A 275 -24.14 8.61 21.69
C LEU A 275 -25.09 9.79 21.97
N ALA A 276 -26.29 9.80 21.38
CA ALA A 276 -27.27 10.88 21.51
C ALA A 276 -27.53 11.34 22.96
N PRO A 277 -27.61 10.49 23.99
CA PRO A 277 -27.78 10.93 25.38
C PRO A 277 -26.62 11.78 25.92
N LEU A 278 -25.38 11.53 25.46
CA LEU A 278 -24.21 12.34 25.82
C LEU A 278 -24.22 13.66 25.05
N LEU A 279 -24.53 13.61 23.76
CA LEU A 279 -24.57 14.77 22.85
C LEU A 279 -25.69 15.75 23.22
N LEU A 280 -26.87 15.24 23.59
CA LEU A 280 -28.08 15.99 23.89
C LEU A 280 -28.28 16.22 25.40
N ALA A 281 -27.25 15.99 26.22
CA ALA A 281 -27.33 16.20 27.66
C ALA A 281 -27.77 17.64 27.97
N ARG A 282 -28.90 17.80 28.67
CA ARG A 282 -29.51 19.10 29.01
C ARG A 282 -28.91 19.70 30.30
N GLY A 283 -29.03 21.01 30.46
CA GLY A 283 -28.57 21.73 31.66
C GLY A 283 -27.07 22.06 31.66
N PRO A 284 -26.44 22.25 32.83
CA PRO A 284 -25.05 22.70 32.95
C PRO A 284 -23.99 21.63 32.62
N ASP A 285 -24.37 20.43 32.17
CA ASP A 285 -23.44 19.30 31.94
C ASP A 285 -22.67 19.40 30.61
N ARG A 286 -22.01 20.56 30.40
CA ARG A 286 -21.16 20.86 29.24
C ARG A 286 -20.05 19.81 29.05
N GLY A 287 -19.55 19.24 30.14
CA GLY A 287 -18.50 18.21 30.11
C GLY A 287 -18.96 16.91 29.42
N ARG A 288 -20.20 16.45 29.64
CA ARG A 288 -20.73 15.24 28.97
C ARG A 288 -20.97 15.47 27.49
N ARG A 289 -21.40 16.67 27.10
CA ARG A 289 -21.53 17.06 25.69
C ARG A 289 -20.17 17.07 24.99
N ALA A 290 -19.15 17.62 25.66
CA ALA A 290 -17.77 17.59 25.15
C ALA A 290 -17.25 16.16 24.97
N LEU A 291 -17.49 15.27 25.95
CA LEU A 291 -17.15 13.84 25.80
C LEU A 291 -17.90 13.20 24.61
N GLY A 292 -19.21 13.43 24.50
CA GLY A 292 -20.01 12.93 23.37
C GLY A 292 -19.47 13.42 22.02
N ALA A 293 -19.08 14.70 21.93
CA ALA A 293 -18.47 15.28 20.74
C ALA A 293 -17.10 14.67 20.41
N PHE A 294 -16.26 14.41 21.43
CA PHE A 294 -14.98 13.73 21.24
C PHE A 294 -15.16 12.28 20.74
N LEU A 295 -16.11 11.54 21.30
CA LEU A 295 -16.44 10.19 20.83
C LEU A 295 -17.02 10.19 19.42
N LEU A 296 -17.85 11.18 19.07
CA LEU A 296 -18.36 11.36 17.71
C LEU A 296 -17.24 11.69 16.72
N LEU A 297 -16.29 12.54 17.10
CA LEU A 297 -15.10 12.82 16.29
C LEU A 297 -14.26 11.55 16.08
N THR A 298 -14.03 10.78 17.15
CA THR A 298 -13.31 9.50 17.08
C THR A 298 -14.02 8.53 16.12
N LEU A 299 -15.36 8.45 16.19
CA LEU A 299 -16.18 7.64 15.29
C LEU A 299 -16.12 8.14 13.83
N ALA A 300 -16.09 9.45 13.60
CA ALA A 300 -15.96 10.03 12.26
C ALA A 300 -14.57 9.75 11.64
N LEU A 301 -13.51 9.78 12.44
CA LEU A 301 -12.16 9.43 12.00
C LEU A 301 -12.04 7.95 11.65
N THR A 302 -12.61 7.05 12.46
CA THR A 302 -12.61 5.60 12.17
C THR A 302 -13.47 5.27 10.96
N TRP A 303 -14.59 5.99 10.76
CA TRP A 303 -15.38 5.91 9.53
C TRP A 303 -14.53 6.28 8.32
N LYS A 304 -13.83 7.43 8.34
CA LYS A 304 -12.94 7.80 7.24
C LYS A 304 -11.79 6.81 7.03
N ALA A 305 -11.19 6.31 8.11
CA ALA A 305 -10.12 5.31 8.03
C ALA A 305 -10.58 3.99 7.38
N GLY A 306 -11.81 3.55 7.67
CA GLY A 306 -12.34 2.28 7.16
C GLY A 306 -13.09 2.40 5.82
N TYR A 307 -13.80 3.50 5.57
CA TYR A 307 -14.72 3.64 4.43
C TYR A 307 -14.18 4.45 3.25
N ILE A 308 -13.00 5.10 3.37
CA ILE A 308 -12.30 5.64 2.19
C ILE A 308 -11.84 4.48 1.31
N ARG A 309 -11.04 3.58 1.87
CA ARG A 309 -10.61 2.34 1.21
C ARG A 309 -11.46 1.20 1.76
N ALA A 310 -12.70 1.07 1.30
CA ALA A 310 -13.66 0.14 1.91
C ALA A 310 -13.49 -1.31 1.43
N ASP A 311 -12.31 -1.87 1.66
CA ASP A 311 -11.95 -3.28 1.53
C ASP A 311 -11.89 -3.92 2.94
N GLY A 312 -10.83 -4.67 3.28
CA GLY A 312 -10.59 -5.12 4.65
C GLY A 312 -10.50 -3.98 5.70
N HIS A 313 -10.23 -2.73 5.29
CA HIS A 313 -10.14 -1.61 6.24
C HIS A 313 -11.48 -1.26 6.90
N VAL A 314 -12.64 -1.67 6.36
CA VAL A 314 -13.94 -1.39 7.01
C VAL A 314 -14.02 -1.93 8.45
N CYS A 315 -13.22 -2.96 8.75
CA CYS A 315 -13.10 -3.54 10.09
C CYS A 315 -12.64 -2.50 11.14
N ILE A 316 -11.87 -1.48 10.73
CA ILE A 316 -11.44 -0.38 11.61
C ILE A 316 -12.67 0.36 12.17
N PHE A 317 -13.61 0.70 11.29
CA PHE A 317 -14.84 1.38 11.68
C PHE A 317 -15.74 0.47 12.51
N LEU A 318 -16.00 -0.76 12.04
CA LEU A 318 -16.93 -1.68 12.70
C LEU A 318 -16.48 -2.02 14.14
N GLY A 319 -15.18 -2.29 14.31
CA GLY A 319 -14.59 -2.55 15.61
C GLY A 319 -14.70 -1.35 16.55
N ALA A 320 -14.28 -0.16 16.09
CA ALA A 320 -14.37 1.06 16.89
C ALA A 320 -15.82 1.44 17.22
N ALA A 321 -16.76 1.33 16.27
CA ALA A 321 -18.15 1.68 16.45
C ALA A 321 -18.83 0.80 17.52
N SER A 322 -18.58 -0.52 17.49
CA SER A 322 -19.14 -1.45 18.50
C SER A 322 -18.68 -1.10 19.93
N LEU A 323 -17.39 -0.79 20.10
CA LEU A 323 -16.80 -0.47 21.41
C LEU A 323 -17.15 0.96 21.87
N ILE A 324 -17.27 1.93 20.96
CA ILE A 324 -17.79 3.26 21.27
C ILE A 324 -19.27 3.19 21.67
N ALA A 325 -20.09 2.36 21.00
CA ALA A 325 -21.48 2.14 21.38
C ALA A 325 -21.58 1.51 22.77
N PHE A 326 -20.76 0.49 23.06
CA PHE A 326 -20.64 -0.10 24.39
C PHE A 326 -20.29 0.95 25.46
N LEU A 327 -19.28 1.77 25.20
CA LEU A 327 -18.86 2.85 26.09
C LEU A 327 -19.99 3.86 26.34
N ALA A 328 -20.69 4.28 25.28
CA ALA A 328 -21.79 5.22 25.37
C ALA A 328 -22.95 4.71 26.26
N VAL A 329 -23.27 3.41 26.15
CA VAL A 329 -24.29 2.74 26.98
C VAL A 329 -23.82 2.61 28.42
N ALA A 330 -22.57 2.16 28.63
CA ALA A 330 -21.99 1.95 29.96
C ALA A 330 -21.84 3.23 30.79
N LEU A 331 -21.65 4.39 30.15
CA LEU A 331 -21.46 5.67 30.83
C LEU A 331 -22.77 6.36 31.25
N ARG A 332 -23.93 5.79 30.91
CA ARG A 332 -25.23 6.40 31.27
C ARG A 332 -25.42 6.36 32.79
N ARG A 333 -25.97 7.44 33.34
CA ARG A 333 -26.51 7.40 34.71
C ARG A 333 -27.73 6.48 34.67
N ALA A 334 -27.82 5.53 35.60
CA ALA A 334 -28.95 4.60 35.69
C ALA A 334 -30.29 5.37 35.70
N PRO A 335 -31.20 5.12 34.73
CA PRO A 335 -32.58 5.58 34.83
C PRO A 335 -33.51 4.39 35.12
N ALA A 336 -34.72 4.71 35.60
CA ALA A 336 -35.80 3.80 36.00
C ALA A 336 -35.92 2.49 35.17
N PRO A 337 -36.32 1.36 35.80
CA PRO A 337 -36.26 -0.01 35.26
C PRO A 337 -36.97 -0.22 33.91
N GLU A 338 -37.85 0.69 33.49
CA GLU A 338 -38.63 0.57 32.25
C GLU A 338 -37.93 1.14 31.00
N ARG A 339 -36.75 1.76 31.12
CA ARG A 339 -36.08 2.41 29.97
C ARG A 339 -35.05 1.50 29.28
N ARG A 340 -35.61 0.67 28.38
CA ARG A 340 -35.13 0.28 27.03
C ARG A 340 -34.01 -0.77 26.91
N LEU A 341 -34.39 -2.04 27.08
CA LEU A 341 -33.66 -3.27 26.70
C LEU A 341 -33.07 -3.26 25.26
N TRP A 342 -33.62 -2.44 24.36
CA TRP A 342 -33.13 -2.38 22.97
C TRP A 342 -31.70 -1.87 22.83
N GLN A 343 -31.14 -1.11 23.78
CA GLN A 343 -29.77 -0.57 23.67
C GLN A 343 -28.66 -1.61 23.89
N PRO A 344 -28.64 -2.37 25.00
CA PRO A 344 -27.72 -3.50 25.11
C PRO A 344 -27.98 -4.52 24.00
N ALA A 345 -29.24 -4.73 23.59
CA ALA A 345 -29.55 -5.55 22.42
C ALA A 345 -28.98 -4.95 21.11
N ALA A 346 -29.00 -3.63 20.94
CA ALA A 346 -28.44 -2.94 19.78
C ALA A 346 -26.91 -2.97 19.79
N VAL A 347 -26.26 -2.82 20.94
CA VAL A 347 -24.80 -3.00 21.07
C VAL A 347 -24.42 -4.44 20.74
N ALA A 348 -25.16 -5.42 21.26
CA ALA A 348 -24.95 -6.83 20.94
C ALA A 348 -25.19 -7.10 19.44
N ALA A 349 -26.25 -6.53 18.85
CA ALA A 349 -26.57 -6.68 17.44
C ALA A 349 -25.53 -6.01 16.54
N ILE A 350 -25.07 -4.78 16.85
CA ILE A 350 -23.97 -4.11 16.12
C ILE A 350 -22.70 -4.94 16.22
N SER A 351 -22.37 -5.42 17.42
CA SER A 351 -21.15 -6.20 17.65
C SER A 351 -21.20 -7.50 16.85
N LEU A 352 -22.32 -8.21 16.89
CA LEU A 352 -22.52 -9.46 16.15
C LEU A 352 -22.55 -9.22 14.64
N ALA A 353 -23.29 -8.22 14.16
CA ALA A 353 -23.38 -7.90 12.73
C ALA A 353 -22.03 -7.43 12.17
N GLY A 354 -21.32 -6.55 12.89
CA GLY A 354 -19.98 -6.11 12.51
C GLY A 354 -18.97 -7.26 12.51
N LEU A 355 -19.07 -8.16 13.48
CA LEU A 355 -18.25 -9.37 13.55
C LEU A 355 -18.54 -10.29 12.35
N LEU A 356 -19.81 -10.63 12.09
CA LEU A 356 -20.22 -11.47 10.97
C LEU A 356 -19.79 -10.88 9.62
N LEU A 357 -20.01 -9.58 9.40
CA LEU A 357 -19.58 -8.89 8.19
C LEU A 357 -18.06 -8.95 8.02
N THR A 358 -17.30 -8.71 9.08
CA THR A 358 -15.84 -8.83 9.06
C THR A 358 -15.39 -10.24 8.68
N TYR A 359 -16.00 -11.25 9.29
CA TYR A 359 -15.72 -12.66 8.99
C TYR A 359 -16.04 -13.01 7.53
N ILE A 360 -17.10 -12.45 6.94
CA ILE A 360 -17.42 -12.65 5.52
C ILE A 360 -16.36 -12.01 4.62
N LEU A 361 -15.99 -10.76 4.91
CA LEU A 361 -15.04 -9.99 4.09
C LEU A 361 -13.62 -10.58 4.07
N LEU A 362 -13.25 -11.34 5.10
CA LEU A 362 -11.91 -11.92 5.25
C LEU A 362 -11.83 -13.41 4.88
N GLY A 363 -12.79 -13.91 4.10
CA GLY A 363 -12.75 -15.27 3.57
C GLY A 363 -13.48 -16.30 4.44
N GLY A 364 -14.43 -15.86 5.26
CA GLY A 364 -15.36 -16.70 6.02
C GLY A 364 -15.03 -16.85 7.51
N PHE A 365 -16.00 -17.38 8.26
CA PHE A 365 -15.91 -17.49 9.72
C PHE A 365 -14.74 -18.37 10.20
N ALA A 366 -14.66 -19.61 9.70
CA ALA A 366 -13.70 -20.59 10.20
C ALA A 366 -12.21 -20.24 9.92
N PRO A 367 -11.81 -19.80 8.71
CA PRO A 367 -10.42 -19.43 8.44
C PRO A 367 -9.97 -18.23 9.27
N THR A 368 -10.81 -17.20 9.34
CA THR A 368 -10.54 -16.01 10.14
C THR A 368 -10.44 -16.40 11.62
N ALA A 369 -11.37 -17.19 12.19
CA ALA A 369 -11.35 -17.56 13.61
C ALA A 369 -10.11 -18.38 13.97
N ARG A 370 -9.64 -19.23 13.04
CA ARG A 370 -8.38 -19.95 13.17
C ARG A 370 -7.19 -19.00 13.17
N ASN A 371 -7.13 -18.06 12.22
CA ASN A 371 -6.06 -17.05 12.16
C ASN A 371 -6.02 -16.23 13.45
N ASN A 372 -7.19 -15.87 13.98
CA ASN A 372 -7.36 -15.15 15.23
C ASN A 372 -6.74 -15.88 16.42
N LEU A 373 -7.06 -17.18 16.56
CA LEU A 373 -6.51 -18.00 17.63
C LEU A 373 -5.00 -18.23 17.46
N ASN A 374 -4.54 -18.50 16.24
CA ASN A 374 -3.12 -18.66 15.92
C ASN A 374 -2.34 -17.41 16.28
N PHE A 375 -2.91 -16.25 15.99
CA PHE A 375 -2.27 -14.97 16.22
C PHE A 375 -2.19 -14.59 17.70
N VAL A 376 -3.29 -14.77 18.44
CA VAL A 376 -3.32 -14.59 19.90
C VAL A 376 -2.35 -15.55 20.58
N SER A 377 -2.38 -16.83 20.19
CA SER A 377 -1.47 -17.84 20.76
C SER A 377 -0.02 -17.57 20.42
N PHE A 378 0.29 -17.11 19.20
CA PHE A 378 1.63 -16.69 18.81
C PHE A 378 2.13 -15.53 19.65
N SER A 379 1.34 -14.45 19.76
CA SER A 379 1.73 -13.25 20.52
C SER A 379 1.97 -13.57 22.00
N LEU A 380 1.11 -14.40 22.61
CA LEU A 380 1.25 -14.78 24.03
C LEU A 380 2.43 -15.70 24.30
N ARG A 381 2.66 -16.72 23.47
CA ARG A 381 3.83 -17.62 23.59
C ARG A 381 5.13 -16.82 23.50
N ASN A 382 5.14 -15.79 22.67
CA ASN A 382 6.32 -15.00 22.37
C ASN A 382 6.55 -13.80 23.30
N LEU A 383 5.57 -13.44 24.13
CA LEU A 383 5.72 -12.40 25.15
C LEU A 383 6.92 -12.68 26.09
N PHE A 384 7.10 -13.94 26.47
CA PHE A 384 8.15 -14.39 27.40
C PHE A 384 9.40 -14.93 26.70
N THR A 385 9.43 -14.94 25.37
CA THR A 385 10.57 -15.44 24.59
C THR A 385 11.00 -14.45 23.49
N PRO A 386 11.20 -13.15 23.81
CA PRO A 386 11.52 -12.12 22.81
C PRO A 386 12.83 -12.40 22.05
N SER A 387 13.83 -13.02 22.70
CA SER A 387 15.07 -13.43 22.04
C SER A 387 14.82 -14.47 20.94
N ARG A 388 13.95 -15.46 21.20
CA ARG A 388 13.60 -16.49 20.22
C ARG A 388 12.90 -15.90 19.00
N VAL A 389 11.99 -14.94 19.19
CA VAL A 389 11.34 -14.25 18.07
C VAL A 389 12.34 -13.44 17.27
N ARG A 390 13.18 -12.66 17.95
CA ARG A 390 14.24 -11.87 17.30
C ARG A 390 15.14 -12.77 16.45
N ASP A 391 15.59 -13.90 16.99
CA ASP A 391 16.49 -14.81 16.27
C ASP A 391 15.77 -15.47 15.07
N ALA A 392 14.49 -15.83 15.21
CA ALA A 392 13.67 -16.33 14.10
C ALA A 392 13.44 -15.27 13.00
N TYR A 393 13.18 -14.02 13.38
CA TYR A 393 13.01 -12.92 12.43
C TYR A 393 14.33 -12.51 11.79
N GLN A 394 15.45 -12.60 12.50
CA GLN A 394 16.79 -12.45 11.94
C GLN A 394 17.07 -13.52 10.88
N ALA A 395 16.72 -14.78 11.13
CA ALA A 395 16.83 -15.83 10.13
C ALA A 395 15.92 -15.56 8.91
N SER A 396 14.70 -15.06 9.14
CA SER A 396 13.79 -14.65 8.04
C SER A 396 14.36 -13.47 7.23
N TRP A 397 15.02 -12.50 7.88
CA TRP A 397 15.71 -11.40 7.21
C TRP A 397 16.82 -11.93 6.29
N GLN A 398 17.65 -12.85 6.79
CA GLN A 398 18.70 -13.47 5.99
C GLN A 398 18.15 -14.32 4.83
N MET A 399 17.01 -15.00 5.05
CA MET A 399 16.33 -15.73 3.98
C MET A 399 15.78 -14.79 2.91
N GLY A 400 15.10 -13.70 3.32
CA GLY A 400 14.58 -12.68 2.41
C GLY A 400 15.71 -12.05 1.59
N ALA A 401 16.82 -11.68 2.24
CA ALA A 401 18.01 -11.15 1.57
C ALA A 401 18.56 -12.10 0.50
N ARG A 402 18.59 -13.41 0.75
CA ARG A 402 18.98 -14.41 -0.26
C ARG A 402 17.98 -14.51 -1.41
N GLN A 403 16.69 -14.40 -1.14
CA GLN A 403 15.64 -14.50 -2.17
C GLN A 403 15.72 -13.32 -3.15
N VAL A 404 15.85 -12.10 -2.61
CA VAL A 404 15.88 -10.86 -3.42
C VAL A 404 17.29 -10.37 -3.72
N ASP A 405 18.32 -11.21 -3.56
CA ASP A 405 19.72 -10.82 -3.81
C ASP A 405 19.91 -10.35 -5.26
N LEU A 406 20.56 -9.20 -5.44
CA LEU A 406 20.84 -8.55 -6.73
C LEU A 406 22.36 -8.34 -6.92
N PRO A 407 23.16 -9.41 -7.06
CA PRO A 407 24.61 -9.31 -7.14
C PRO A 407 25.11 -8.51 -8.35
N ALA A 408 24.49 -8.63 -9.53
CA ALA A 408 24.94 -7.90 -10.71
C ALA A 408 24.68 -6.39 -10.56
N SER A 409 23.53 -6.04 -9.99
CA SER A 409 23.20 -4.66 -9.65
C SER A 409 24.14 -4.11 -8.58
N ARG A 410 24.47 -4.91 -7.55
CA ARG A 410 25.42 -4.54 -6.49
C ARG A 410 26.80 -4.21 -7.03
N GLU A 411 27.32 -5.05 -7.92
CA GLU A 411 28.61 -4.82 -8.57
C GLU A 411 28.62 -3.50 -9.35
N ARG A 412 27.54 -3.21 -10.10
CA ARG A 412 27.42 -1.98 -10.88
C ARG A 412 27.23 -0.73 -10.02
N ILE A 413 26.43 -0.82 -8.95
CA ILE A 413 26.13 0.31 -8.05
C ILE A 413 27.35 0.67 -7.18
N GLY A 414 28.06 -0.35 -6.66
CA GLY A 414 29.13 -0.14 -5.69
C GLY A 414 28.65 0.64 -4.45
N GLY A 415 29.33 1.73 -4.10
CA GLY A 415 28.97 2.60 -2.98
C GLY A 415 28.03 3.76 -3.33
N ALA A 416 27.57 3.86 -4.58
CA ALA A 416 26.78 4.99 -5.06
C ALA A 416 25.35 4.99 -4.48
N GLY A 417 24.75 6.18 -4.36
CA GLY A 417 23.39 6.35 -3.86
C GLY A 417 22.35 5.73 -4.80
N VAL A 418 21.43 4.95 -4.25
CA VAL A 418 20.33 4.30 -4.98
C VAL A 418 18.96 4.68 -4.41
N ASP A 419 17.95 4.81 -5.25
CA ASP A 419 16.54 4.80 -4.86
C ASP A 419 15.79 3.69 -5.60
N LEU A 420 14.60 3.31 -5.12
CA LEU A 420 13.72 2.37 -5.81
C LEU A 420 12.37 3.04 -6.08
N LEU A 421 12.00 3.08 -7.36
CA LEU A 421 10.74 3.65 -7.80
C LEU A 421 9.59 2.64 -7.69
N MET A 422 8.39 3.16 -7.48
CA MET A 422 7.16 2.43 -7.13
C MET A 422 7.11 2.02 -5.66
N TYR A 423 7.03 0.74 -5.30
CA TYR A 423 6.63 0.35 -3.93
C TYR A 423 7.39 -0.77 -3.23
N GLU A 424 8.43 -1.35 -3.85
CA GLU A 424 9.19 -2.49 -3.28
C GLU A 424 10.50 -2.09 -2.59
N GLN A 425 10.54 -0.95 -1.89
CA GLN A 425 11.76 -0.39 -1.30
C GLN A 425 12.45 -1.32 -0.29
N GLY A 426 11.75 -2.34 0.24
CA GLY A 426 12.37 -3.36 1.09
C GLY A 426 13.54 -4.08 0.42
N VAL A 427 13.54 -4.19 -0.91
CA VAL A 427 14.61 -4.81 -1.71
C VAL A 427 15.92 -4.04 -1.59
N VAL A 428 15.86 -2.71 -1.51
CA VAL A 428 17.06 -1.87 -1.33
C VAL A 428 17.71 -2.16 0.02
N LEU A 429 16.89 -2.31 1.05
CA LEU A 429 17.34 -2.56 2.42
C LEU A 429 17.91 -3.98 2.58
N LEU A 430 17.28 -4.97 1.96
CA LEU A 430 17.71 -6.37 2.03
C LEU A 430 19.02 -6.64 1.27
N ASN A 431 19.33 -5.82 0.26
CA ASN A 431 20.58 -5.90 -0.50
C ASN A 431 21.72 -5.05 0.09
N ASP A 432 21.46 -4.32 1.18
CA ASP A 432 22.39 -3.40 1.83
C ASP A 432 22.96 -2.32 0.90
N PHE A 433 22.13 -1.83 -0.03
CA PHE A 433 22.55 -0.73 -0.89
C PHE A 433 22.58 0.60 -0.12
N ASN A 434 23.37 1.57 -0.62
CA ASN A 434 23.41 2.93 -0.11
C ASN A 434 22.10 3.67 -0.46
N TYR A 435 21.06 3.46 0.34
CA TYR A 435 19.71 3.94 0.06
C TYR A 435 19.59 5.47 0.26
N THR A 436 19.31 6.19 -0.83
CA THR A 436 19.09 7.65 -0.87
C THR A 436 17.71 7.95 -1.44
N PRO A 437 16.63 7.81 -0.63
CA PRO A 437 15.26 7.86 -1.13
C PRO A 437 14.83 9.24 -1.63
N ARG A 438 13.86 9.24 -2.55
CA ARG A 438 12.94 10.37 -2.73
C ARG A 438 12.05 10.56 -1.49
N PRO A 439 11.66 11.80 -1.10
CA PRO A 439 10.95 12.01 0.15
C PRO A 439 9.64 11.23 0.29
N ALA A 440 8.76 11.28 -0.71
CA ALA A 440 7.60 10.39 -0.76
C ALA A 440 8.01 9.07 -1.44
N PHE A 441 8.69 8.21 -0.69
CA PHE A 441 9.36 7.02 -1.21
C PHE A 441 8.39 5.99 -1.84
N GLN A 442 7.18 5.84 -1.28
CA GLN A 442 6.11 5.01 -1.85
C GLN A 442 5.37 5.74 -2.97
N GLY A 443 5.48 5.25 -4.21
CA GLY A 443 4.96 5.92 -5.41
C GLY A 443 3.45 6.19 -5.34
N TYR A 444 2.68 5.19 -4.93
CA TYR A 444 1.23 5.30 -4.75
C TYR A 444 0.82 6.34 -3.69
N SER A 445 1.69 6.63 -2.71
CA SER A 445 1.45 7.61 -1.65
C SER A 445 1.70 9.06 -2.10
N THR A 446 2.14 9.27 -3.34
CA THR A 446 2.35 10.59 -3.94
C THR A 446 1.00 11.13 -4.44
N HIS A 447 0.16 11.55 -3.50
CA HIS A 447 -1.24 11.86 -3.79
C HIS A 447 -1.47 13.22 -4.47
N THR A 448 -0.54 14.16 -4.37
CA THR A 448 -0.69 15.54 -4.87
C THR A 448 0.48 15.94 -5.76
N THR A 449 0.25 16.92 -6.64
CA THR A 449 1.30 17.53 -7.48
C THR A 449 2.46 18.07 -6.63
N ALA A 450 2.19 18.60 -5.44
CA ALA A 450 3.23 19.12 -4.53
C ALA A 450 4.16 18.02 -3.99
N LEU A 451 3.65 16.80 -3.80
CA LEU A 451 4.46 15.63 -3.43
C LEU A 451 5.24 15.09 -4.64
N ALA A 452 4.61 15.01 -5.81
CA ALA A 452 5.29 14.57 -7.03
C ALA A 452 6.46 15.51 -7.40
N ARG A 453 6.25 16.82 -7.25
CA ARG A 453 7.30 17.83 -7.48
C ARG A 453 8.46 17.71 -6.50
N LEU A 454 8.17 17.34 -5.25
CA LEU A 454 9.21 17.11 -4.24
C LEU A 454 10.13 15.94 -4.64
N ASN A 455 9.54 14.86 -5.12
CA ASN A 455 10.30 13.70 -5.60
C ASN A 455 11.08 14.02 -6.87
N GLU A 456 10.47 14.70 -7.84
CA GLU A 456 11.16 15.17 -9.05
C GLU A 456 12.38 16.03 -8.71
N THR A 457 12.22 17.01 -7.81
CA THR A 457 13.30 17.89 -7.36
C THR A 457 14.45 17.08 -6.75
N ARG A 458 14.15 16.06 -5.93
CA ARG A 458 15.18 15.19 -5.35
C ARG A 458 15.90 14.36 -6.41
N LEU A 459 15.18 13.83 -7.39
CA LEU A 459 15.79 13.01 -8.45
C LEU A 459 16.66 13.85 -9.39
N LEU A 460 16.30 15.11 -9.63
CA LEU A 460 17.03 16.01 -10.52
C LEU A 460 18.14 16.82 -9.81
N SER A 461 18.21 16.80 -8.47
CA SER A 461 19.25 17.50 -7.71
C SER A 461 20.64 16.88 -7.90
N ALA A 462 21.69 17.69 -7.70
CA ALA A 462 23.09 17.22 -7.74
C ALA A 462 23.36 16.07 -6.73
N ASP A 463 22.79 16.16 -5.52
CA ASP A 463 22.93 15.13 -4.49
C ASP A 463 21.94 13.97 -4.67
N GLY A 464 21.19 13.93 -5.78
CA GLY A 464 20.19 12.90 -6.08
C GLY A 464 20.81 11.51 -6.20
N PRO A 465 20.01 10.44 -6.13
CA PRO A 465 20.52 9.08 -6.36
C PRO A 465 21.25 9.00 -7.71
N GLN A 466 22.37 8.29 -7.78
CA GLN A 466 23.07 8.02 -9.03
C GLN A 466 22.39 6.88 -9.79
N PHE A 467 21.87 5.90 -9.06
CA PHE A 467 21.18 4.75 -9.60
C PHE A 467 19.72 4.69 -9.16
N LEU A 468 18.86 4.15 -10.01
CA LEU A 468 17.48 3.81 -9.66
C LEU A 468 17.24 2.35 -9.94
N LEU A 469 16.68 1.63 -8.98
CA LEU A 469 15.99 0.37 -9.24
C LEU A 469 14.56 0.71 -9.68
N PHE A 470 14.23 0.34 -10.91
CA PHE A 470 12.95 0.66 -11.51
C PHE A 470 12.18 -0.62 -11.82
N LYS A 471 10.99 -0.73 -11.22
CA LYS A 471 10.02 -1.78 -11.53
C LYS A 471 8.68 -1.09 -11.73
N LEU A 472 8.24 -1.02 -12.98
CA LEU A 472 7.01 -0.33 -13.35
C LEU A 472 5.81 -1.20 -12.97
N GLN A 473 5.25 -0.91 -11.80
CA GLN A 473 4.11 -1.63 -11.24
C GLN A 473 3.24 -0.67 -10.42
N ALA A 474 2.02 -0.44 -10.87
CA ALA A 474 1.03 0.36 -10.15
C ALA A 474 0.12 -0.53 -9.29
N ILE A 475 -0.47 0.05 -8.24
CA ILE A 475 -1.49 -0.61 -7.45
C ILE A 475 -2.89 -0.35 -8.02
N ASP A 476 -3.89 -1.13 -7.60
CA ASP A 476 -5.32 -0.89 -7.87
C ASP A 476 -5.70 -0.61 -9.35
N ALA A 477 -4.93 -1.18 -10.29
CA ALA A 477 -5.04 -0.96 -11.74
C ALA A 477 -4.89 0.52 -12.16
N TYR A 478 -4.12 1.32 -11.41
CA TYR A 478 -3.74 2.66 -11.82
C TYR A 478 -2.96 2.63 -13.14
N LEU A 479 -3.13 3.66 -13.97
CA LEU A 479 -2.20 3.93 -15.07
C LEU A 479 -0.80 4.06 -14.45
N PRO A 480 0.21 3.28 -14.86
CA PRO A 480 1.51 3.32 -14.21
C PRO A 480 2.09 4.73 -14.13
N GLY A 481 2.07 5.48 -15.23
CA GLY A 481 2.49 6.88 -15.28
C GLY A 481 1.68 7.87 -14.43
N ASN A 482 0.60 7.44 -13.75
CA ASN A 482 -0.17 8.25 -12.80
C ASN A 482 0.33 8.10 -11.35
N GLU A 483 1.16 7.10 -11.02
CA GLU A 483 1.73 6.95 -9.68
C GLU A 483 3.09 7.63 -9.56
N ASP A 484 3.19 8.71 -8.78
CA ASP A 484 4.37 9.59 -8.79
C ASP A 484 4.81 9.99 -10.22
N PRO A 485 3.93 10.67 -10.97
CA PRO A 485 4.10 10.96 -12.39
C PRO A 485 5.42 11.69 -12.71
N LEU A 486 5.76 12.70 -11.90
CA LEU A 486 6.93 13.53 -12.16
C LEU A 486 8.24 12.82 -11.84
N ALA A 487 8.27 11.93 -10.83
CA ALA A 487 9.46 11.12 -10.59
C ALA A 487 9.72 10.13 -11.72
N GLN A 488 8.67 9.52 -12.28
CA GLN A 488 8.81 8.65 -13.45
C GLN A 488 9.30 9.43 -14.66
N LEU A 489 8.71 10.59 -14.97
CA LEU A 489 9.18 11.43 -16.08
C LEU A 489 10.62 11.92 -15.86
N ALA A 490 11.03 12.22 -14.62
CA ALA A 490 12.43 12.52 -14.30
C ALA A 490 13.35 11.32 -14.55
N ALA A 491 12.94 10.12 -14.15
CA ALA A 491 13.70 8.89 -14.38
C ALA A 491 13.89 8.64 -15.89
N LEU A 492 12.81 8.74 -16.67
CA LEU A 492 12.83 8.56 -18.12
C LEU A 492 13.65 9.61 -18.87
N ARG A 493 13.80 10.83 -18.31
CA ARG A 493 14.55 11.93 -18.95
C ARG A 493 16.02 12.02 -18.54
N ALA A 494 16.35 11.62 -17.32
CA ALA A 494 17.67 11.83 -16.74
C ALA A 494 18.48 10.54 -16.54
N TYR A 495 17.86 9.36 -16.66
CA TYR A 495 18.51 8.07 -16.42
C TYR A 495 18.36 7.15 -17.63
N ALA A 496 19.34 6.26 -17.80
CA ALA A 496 19.38 5.25 -18.84
C ALA A 496 19.47 3.84 -18.24
N PRO A 497 18.81 2.83 -18.83
CA PRO A 497 18.95 1.45 -18.40
C PRO A 497 20.37 0.93 -18.65
N VAL A 498 20.95 0.34 -17.62
CA VAL A 498 22.30 -0.25 -17.63
C VAL A 498 22.31 -1.71 -17.20
N GLY A 499 21.19 -2.24 -16.70
CA GLY A 499 21.05 -3.64 -16.30
C GLY A 499 19.60 -4.02 -16.00
N TYR A 500 19.36 -5.32 -15.87
CA TYR A 500 18.09 -5.87 -15.40
C TYR A 500 18.33 -7.17 -14.67
N GLU A 501 17.72 -7.28 -13.49
CA GLU A 501 17.94 -8.40 -12.60
C GLU A 501 16.68 -8.65 -11.78
N LYS A 502 16.19 -9.90 -11.77
CA LYS A 502 15.02 -10.34 -10.99
C LYS A 502 13.80 -9.41 -11.06
N GLY A 503 13.49 -8.85 -12.23
CA GLY A 503 12.33 -7.97 -12.39
C GLY A 503 12.59 -6.48 -12.17
N TYR A 504 13.82 -6.07 -11.85
CA TYR A 504 14.21 -4.67 -11.68
C TYR A 504 15.08 -4.22 -12.84
N VAL A 505 14.72 -3.10 -13.47
CA VAL A 505 15.61 -2.39 -14.39
C VAL A 505 16.53 -1.50 -13.56
N LEU A 506 17.84 -1.67 -13.68
CA LEU A 506 18.82 -0.75 -13.11
C LEU A 506 19.01 0.42 -14.06
N LEU A 507 18.69 1.62 -13.59
CA LEU A 507 18.90 2.87 -14.31
C LEU A 507 20.09 3.63 -13.71
N GLU A 508 20.95 4.19 -14.55
CA GLU A 508 22.06 5.05 -14.18
C GLU A 508 21.83 6.46 -14.72
N ARG A 509 22.12 7.48 -13.90
CA ARG A 509 22.00 8.88 -14.31
C ARG A 509 22.89 9.14 -15.53
N SER A 510 22.27 9.57 -16.63
CA SER A 510 22.93 9.75 -17.92
C SER A 510 22.89 11.19 -18.43
N ALA A 511 21.97 12.01 -17.92
CA ALA A 511 21.79 13.38 -18.37
C ALA A 511 21.26 14.27 -17.23
N ALA A 512 21.54 15.57 -17.33
CA ALA A 512 20.80 16.56 -16.57
C ALA A 512 19.44 16.78 -17.25
N ALA A 513 18.38 16.93 -16.45
CA ALA A 513 17.07 17.31 -16.94
C ALA A 513 16.49 18.42 -16.07
N ALA A 514 15.74 19.34 -16.68
CA ALA A 514 15.02 20.39 -15.98
C ALA A 514 13.63 19.89 -15.53
N PRO A 515 13.09 20.37 -14.40
CA PRO A 515 11.73 20.06 -13.96
C PRO A 515 10.67 20.29 -15.04
N LEU A 516 9.72 19.36 -15.19
CA LEU A 516 8.65 19.46 -16.17
C LEU A 516 7.70 20.61 -15.83
N GLN A 517 7.62 21.62 -16.69
CA GLN A 517 6.69 22.72 -16.49
C GLN A 517 5.27 22.30 -16.89
N PRO A 518 4.25 22.74 -16.13
CA PRO A 518 2.86 22.51 -16.51
C PRO A 518 2.53 23.26 -17.82
N PRO A 519 1.55 22.77 -18.59
CA PRO A 519 1.16 23.40 -19.84
C PRO A 519 0.54 24.78 -19.59
N PRO A 520 0.84 25.78 -20.43
CA PRO A 520 0.26 27.11 -20.32
C PRO A 520 -1.25 27.06 -20.59
N ALA A 521 -1.98 28.08 -20.13
CA ALA A 521 -3.45 28.07 -20.07
C ALA A 521 -4.11 27.83 -21.44
N GLU A 522 -3.48 28.28 -22.53
CA GLU A 522 -3.95 28.20 -23.91
C GLU A 522 -3.92 26.77 -24.47
N GLN A 523 -3.12 25.87 -23.89
CA GLN A 523 -3.04 24.47 -24.31
C GLN A 523 -4.13 23.60 -23.67
N TRP A 524 -4.85 24.12 -22.67
CA TRP A 524 -5.95 23.40 -22.03
C TRP A 524 -7.20 23.43 -22.90
N ARG A 525 -7.73 22.25 -23.18
CA ARG A 525 -8.98 22.02 -23.91
C ARG A 525 -10.06 21.54 -22.94
N GLU A 526 -11.31 21.64 -23.38
CA GLU A 526 -12.47 21.06 -22.68
C GLU A 526 -13.04 19.88 -23.48
N ALA A 527 -13.51 18.86 -22.77
CA ALA A 527 -14.33 17.77 -23.31
C ALA A 527 -15.47 17.47 -22.34
N ALA A 528 -16.57 16.87 -22.81
CA ALA A 528 -17.59 16.36 -21.92
C ALA A 528 -17.06 15.13 -21.15
N PHE A 529 -17.45 14.98 -19.90
CA PHE A 529 -17.14 13.77 -19.13
C PHE A 529 -17.83 12.57 -19.78
N GLY A 530 -17.06 11.53 -20.10
CA GLY A 530 -17.57 10.39 -20.85
C GLY A 530 -17.52 10.53 -22.37
N GLU A 531 -16.97 11.60 -22.94
CA GLU A 531 -16.64 11.67 -24.37
C GLU A 531 -15.16 11.37 -24.62
N PRO A 532 -14.82 10.59 -25.67
CA PRO A 532 -13.43 10.36 -26.04
C PRO A 532 -12.82 11.62 -26.67
N PHE A 533 -11.54 11.85 -26.42
CA PHE A 533 -10.73 12.86 -27.08
C PHE A 533 -9.47 12.23 -27.70
N ALA A 534 -9.03 12.79 -28.82
CA ALA A 534 -7.90 12.25 -29.58
C ALA A 534 -6.56 12.56 -28.91
N VAL A 535 -5.66 11.59 -28.97
CA VAL A 535 -4.24 11.77 -28.68
C VAL A 535 -3.53 12.05 -30.01
N PRO A 536 -2.79 13.16 -30.15
CA PRO A 536 -2.07 13.46 -31.37
C PRO A 536 -1.12 12.33 -31.75
N ALA A 537 -1.18 11.89 -33.00
CA ALA A 537 -0.14 11.04 -33.58
C ALA A 537 1.15 11.86 -33.66
N ALA A 538 2.04 11.66 -32.69
CA ALA A 538 3.27 12.42 -32.55
C ALA A 538 4.45 11.46 -32.37
N ALA A 539 5.57 11.76 -33.02
CA ALA A 539 6.83 11.05 -32.84
C ALA A 539 7.41 11.21 -31.42
N THR A 540 6.91 12.19 -30.67
CA THR A 540 7.31 12.54 -29.30
C THR A 540 6.31 12.02 -28.28
N ALA A 541 6.79 11.63 -27.10
CA ALA A 541 5.94 11.17 -26.01
C ALA A 541 4.91 12.25 -25.60
N GLN A 542 3.73 11.82 -25.16
CA GLN A 542 2.64 12.69 -24.73
C GLN A 542 2.37 12.52 -23.24
N VAL A 543 2.37 13.65 -22.54
CA VAL A 543 1.99 13.75 -21.13
C VAL A 543 0.59 14.36 -21.03
N LEU A 544 -0.33 13.64 -20.40
CA LEU A 544 -1.70 14.06 -20.14
C LEU A 544 -1.78 14.83 -18.82
N PHE A 545 -2.14 16.10 -18.91
CA PHE A 545 -2.61 16.91 -17.80
C PHE A 545 -4.13 16.94 -17.81
N TYR A 546 -4.76 16.87 -16.64
CA TYR A 546 -6.22 16.87 -16.56
C TYR A 546 -6.77 17.47 -15.27
N ARG A 547 -7.98 18.01 -15.35
CA ARG A 547 -8.80 18.46 -14.22
C ARG A 547 -10.20 17.93 -14.42
N VAL A 548 -10.47 16.83 -13.73
CA VAL A 548 -11.84 16.34 -13.52
C VAL A 548 -12.32 17.03 -12.25
N GLU A 549 -13.54 17.56 -12.22
CA GLU A 549 -14.09 18.17 -11.00
C GLU A 549 -15.26 17.33 -10.47
N LEU A 550 -15.52 17.43 -9.17
CA LEU A 550 -16.73 16.86 -8.58
C LEU A 550 -17.90 17.85 -8.74
N SER A 551 -19.09 17.33 -9.03
CA SER A 551 -20.32 18.11 -8.93
C SER A 551 -20.59 18.51 -7.48
N THR A 552 -21.52 19.44 -7.23
CA THR A 552 -21.91 19.78 -5.84
C THR A 552 -22.36 18.55 -5.06
N LEU A 553 -23.11 17.64 -5.72
CA LEU A 553 -23.49 16.35 -5.15
C LEU A 553 -22.27 15.47 -4.89
N GLY A 554 -21.31 15.42 -5.83
CA GLY A 554 -20.05 14.69 -5.65
C GLY A 554 -19.21 15.20 -4.48
N LYS A 555 -19.17 16.52 -4.25
CA LYS A 555 -18.48 17.12 -3.10
C LYS A 555 -19.14 16.71 -1.77
N LEU A 556 -20.47 16.74 -1.69
CA LEU A 556 -21.22 16.27 -0.52
C LEU A 556 -21.04 14.77 -0.29
N TYR A 557 -21.11 13.98 -1.36
CA TYR A 557 -20.87 12.54 -1.32
C TYR A 557 -19.47 12.24 -0.77
N THR A 558 -18.44 12.90 -1.30
CA THR A 558 -17.03 12.69 -0.91
C THR A 558 -16.74 13.20 0.50
N ALA A 559 -17.48 14.21 0.99
CA ALA A 559 -17.36 14.66 2.37
C ALA A 559 -17.80 13.57 3.37
N VAL A 560 -18.86 12.83 3.06
CA VAL A 560 -19.36 11.74 3.91
C VAL A 560 -18.63 10.42 3.63
N PHE A 561 -18.55 10.03 2.36
CA PHE A 561 -17.97 8.78 1.89
C PHE A 561 -16.55 8.99 1.34
N ARG A 562 -16.21 8.20 0.33
CA ARG A 562 -15.01 8.24 -0.48
C ARG A 562 -15.26 8.97 -1.79
N GLU A 563 -14.19 9.39 -2.44
CA GLU A 563 -14.29 9.93 -3.78
C GLU A 563 -14.66 8.82 -4.78
N PRO A 564 -15.60 9.04 -5.73
CA PRO A 564 -15.88 8.08 -6.78
C PRO A 564 -14.64 7.87 -7.66
N ALA A 565 -14.31 6.61 -7.96
CA ALA A 565 -13.14 6.28 -8.76
C ALA A 565 -13.32 6.67 -10.24
N ILE A 566 -12.27 7.26 -10.82
CA ILE A 566 -12.21 7.62 -12.24
C ILE A 566 -11.47 6.52 -12.99
N SER A 567 -12.06 6.08 -14.10
CA SER A 567 -11.42 5.24 -15.11
C SER A 567 -11.01 6.12 -16.31
N LEU A 568 -9.78 5.97 -16.77
CA LEU A 568 -9.28 6.45 -18.04
C LEU A 568 -9.26 5.27 -18.99
N GLN A 569 -10.23 5.24 -19.90
CA GLN A 569 -10.23 4.29 -21.00
C GLN A 569 -9.26 4.78 -22.07
N VAL A 570 -8.37 3.88 -22.48
CA VAL A 570 -7.30 4.12 -23.45
C VAL A 570 -7.52 3.18 -24.63
N THR A 571 -7.76 3.74 -25.80
CA THR A 571 -7.78 2.97 -27.05
C THR A 571 -6.49 3.24 -27.80
N ALA A 572 -5.77 2.18 -28.18
CA ALA A 572 -4.48 2.24 -28.85
C ALA A 572 -4.56 1.95 -30.35
N ASP A 573 -3.46 2.18 -31.05
CA ASP A 573 -3.26 1.95 -32.49
C ASP A 573 -3.27 0.46 -32.87
N ASP A 574 -2.91 -0.42 -31.93
CA ASP A 574 -3.07 -1.88 -32.04
C ASP A 574 -4.53 -2.36 -31.94
N GLY A 575 -5.49 -1.44 -31.78
CA GLY A 575 -6.91 -1.74 -31.61
C GLY A 575 -7.29 -2.18 -30.19
N SER A 576 -6.32 -2.32 -29.27
CA SER A 576 -6.60 -2.68 -27.89
C SER A 576 -7.26 -1.52 -27.14
N THR A 577 -8.21 -1.86 -26.26
CA THR A 577 -8.82 -0.91 -25.33
C THR A 577 -8.57 -1.38 -23.91
N ARG A 578 -8.03 -0.50 -23.07
CA ARG A 578 -7.65 -0.79 -21.69
C ARG A 578 -8.19 0.29 -20.77
N ASP A 579 -8.71 -0.12 -19.63
CA ASP A 579 -9.24 0.77 -18.60
C ASP A 579 -8.24 0.89 -17.45
N TYR A 580 -7.79 2.12 -17.19
CA TYR A 580 -6.86 2.42 -16.10
C TYR A 580 -7.50 3.32 -15.06
N ARG A 581 -7.19 3.11 -13.78
CA ARG A 581 -7.55 4.06 -12.74
C ARG A 581 -6.66 5.30 -12.81
N VAL A 582 -7.24 6.47 -12.57
CA VAL A 582 -6.51 7.74 -12.42
C VAL A 582 -7.04 8.54 -11.23
N ALA A 583 -6.18 9.33 -10.58
CA ALA A 583 -6.55 10.13 -9.42
C ALA A 583 -6.72 11.60 -9.83
N ARG A 584 -7.82 12.23 -9.41
CA ARG A 584 -8.10 13.63 -9.70
C ARG A 584 -7.02 14.56 -9.18
N SER A 585 -6.53 14.28 -7.96
CA SER A 585 -5.50 15.08 -7.28
C SER A 585 -4.11 15.05 -7.93
N ARG A 586 -3.88 14.17 -8.90
CA ARG A 586 -2.61 14.03 -9.62
C ARG A 586 -2.64 14.62 -11.04
N GLY A 587 -3.81 15.08 -11.50
CA GLY A 587 -3.99 15.49 -12.88
C GLY A 587 -3.16 16.70 -13.32
N ASP A 588 -2.86 17.63 -12.40
CA ASP A 588 -1.99 18.79 -12.67
C ASP A 588 -0.49 18.42 -12.72
N ALA A 589 -0.09 17.22 -12.30
CA ALA A 589 1.30 16.77 -12.36
C ALA A 589 1.68 16.22 -13.74
N GLY A 590 0.70 15.81 -14.54
CA GLY A 590 0.90 15.26 -15.89
C GLY A 590 1.30 13.78 -15.86
N SER A 591 0.52 12.89 -16.47
CA SER A 591 0.83 11.45 -16.56
C SER A 591 1.28 11.08 -17.96
N LEU A 592 2.35 10.29 -18.09
CA LEU A 592 2.74 9.72 -19.40
C LEU A 592 1.61 8.83 -19.93
N VAL A 593 1.11 9.15 -21.12
CA VAL A 593 0.05 8.37 -21.78
C VAL A 593 0.50 7.78 -23.11
N SER A 594 1.38 8.44 -23.86
CA SER A 594 1.95 7.90 -25.10
C SER A 594 3.47 8.01 -25.07
N PRO A 595 4.25 6.96 -25.35
CA PRO A 595 3.82 5.58 -25.54
C PRO A 595 3.12 5.03 -24.29
N LEU A 596 2.32 3.98 -24.45
CA LEU A 596 1.72 3.27 -23.33
C LEU A 596 2.74 2.33 -22.70
N LEU A 597 3.17 2.61 -21.47
CA LEU A 597 4.14 1.81 -20.72
C LEU A 597 3.45 1.08 -19.53
N PRO A 598 2.87 -0.11 -19.74
CA PRO A 598 2.21 -0.86 -18.68
C PRO A 598 3.18 -1.54 -17.69
N ASP A 599 4.39 -1.91 -18.14
CA ASP A 599 5.35 -2.71 -17.39
C ASP A 599 6.81 -2.47 -17.87
N ASN A 600 7.77 -3.15 -17.24
CA ASN A 600 9.19 -3.07 -17.60
C ASN A 600 9.50 -3.51 -19.03
N ALA A 601 8.80 -4.53 -19.55
CA ALA A 601 9.03 -5.05 -20.88
C ALA A 601 8.65 -4.02 -21.95
N ALA A 602 7.51 -3.34 -21.77
CA ALA A 602 7.09 -2.25 -22.62
C ALA A 602 8.02 -1.03 -22.51
N TYR A 603 8.44 -0.66 -21.30
CA TYR A 603 9.42 0.41 -21.10
C TYR A 603 10.74 0.14 -21.84
N LEU A 604 11.32 -1.06 -21.65
CA LEU A 604 12.54 -1.44 -22.34
C LEU A 604 12.31 -1.46 -23.85
N SER A 605 11.29 -2.16 -24.36
CA SER A 605 10.99 -2.23 -25.80
C SER A 605 10.87 -0.86 -26.46
N TRP A 606 10.21 0.09 -25.79
CA TRP A 606 10.15 1.49 -26.21
C TRP A 606 11.52 2.17 -26.18
N TYR A 607 12.28 2.03 -25.09
CA TYR A 607 13.60 2.64 -24.95
C TYR A 607 14.58 2.20 -26.05
N ALA A 608 14.48 0.96 -26.52
CA ALA A 608 15.29 0.41 -27.61
C ALA A 608 14.67 0.52 -29.02
N ARG A 609 13.59 1.30 -29.19
CA ARG A 609 12.92 1.53 -30.49
C ARG A 609 12.44 0.25 -31.18
N LYS A 610 12.09 -0.79 -30.41
CA LYS A 610 11.64 -2.09 -30.95
C LYS A 610 10.15 -2.09 -31.26
N HIS A 611 9.36 -1.82 -30.23
CA HIS A 611 7.92 -1.91 -30.28
C HIS A 611 7.32 -0.86 -29.36
N GLU A 612 6.30 -0.16 -29.86
CA GLU A 612 5.63 0.94 -29.19
C GLU A 612 4.13 0.80 -29.45
N VAL A 613 3.33 1.00 -28.41
CA VAL A 613 1.88 1.06 -28.51
C VAL A 613 1.48 2.49 -28.20
N HIS A 614 0.80 3.14 -29.14
CA HIS A 614 0.42 4.54 -28.99
C HIS A 614 -1.10 4.66 -28.81
N PRO A 615 -1.55 5.29 -27.71
CA PRO A 615 -2.95 5.66 -27.60
C PRO A 615 -3.38 6.58 -28.74
N THR A 616 -4.54 6.28 -29.31
CA THR A 616 -5.23 7.10 -30.32
C THR A 616 -6.33 7.93 -29.68
N THR A 617 -7.01 7.39 -28.67
CA THR A 617 -8.06 8.12 -27.94
C THR A 617 -8.02 7.82 -26.45
N LEU A 618 -8.47 8.81 -25.67
CA LEU A 618 -8.61 8.75 -24.22
C LEU A 618 -10.01 9.18 -23.82
N ARG A 619 -10.57 8.53 -22.80
CA ARG A 619 -11.93 8.82 -22.32
C ARG A 619 -12.01 8.70 -20.80
N PHE A 620 -12.42 9.77 -20.13
CA PHE A 620 -12.69 9.74 -18.69
C PHE A 620 -14.08 9.18 -18.43
N LEU A 621 -14.17 8.20 -17.53
CA LEU A 621 -15.39 7.52 -17.12
C LEU A 621 -15.46 7.40 -15.60
N ALA A 622 -16.68 7.35 -15.06
CA ALA A 622 -16.87 6.88 -13.70
C ALA A 622 -16.71 5.37 -13.69
N ARG A 623 -15.84 4.84 -12.82
CA ARG A 623 -15.61 3.38 -12.74
C ARG A 623 -16.89 2.62 -12.37
N ALA A 624 -17.75 3.23 -11.57
CA ALA A 624 -19.13 2.80 -11.36
C ALA A 624 -20.06 3.73 -12.16
N PRO A 625 -20.72 3.27 -13.23
CA PRO A 625 -21.58 4.11 -14.07
C PRO A 625 -22.69 4.83 -13.29
N ALA A 626 -23.23 4.18 -12.24
CA ALA A 626 -24.24 4.77 -11.35
C ALA A 626 -23.76 6.02 -10.61
N LEU A 627 -22.45 6.25 -10.51
CA LEU A 627 -21.84 7.40 -9.84
C LEU A 627 -21.39 8.50 -10.82
N ALA A 628 -21.69 8.39 -12.13
CA ALA A 628 -21.26 9.36 -13.13
C ALA A 628 -21.73 10.79 -12.84
N SER A 629 -22.94 10.96 -12.28
CA SER A 629 -23.51 12.27 -11.91
C SER A 629 -22.77 12.97 -10.76
N LEU A 630 -21.86 12.27 -10.06
CA LEU A 630 -21.00 12.86 -9.03
C LEU A 630 -19.84 13.67 -9.63
N PHE A 631 -19.56 13.53 -10.92
CA PHE A 631 -18.57 14.34 -11.62
C PHE A 631 -19.22 15.54 -12.29
N ALA A 632 -18.44 16.61 -12.47
CA ALA A 632 -18.82 17.72 -13.30
C ALA A 632 -18.94 17.26 -14.77
N PRO A 633 -19.87 17.84 -15.56
CA PRO A 633 -20.12 17.39 -16.93
C PRO A 633 -18.98 17.72 -17.91
N ARG A 634 -18.04 18.58 -17.52
CA ARG A 634 -16.88 18.97 -18.33
C ARG A 634 -15.58 18.61 -17.63
N VAL A 635 -14.61 18.16 -18.42
CA VAL A 635 -13.24 17.89 -18.02
C VAL A 635 -12.33 18.84 -18.79
N ARG A 636 -11.33 19.39 -18.10
CA ARG A 636 -10.24 20.11 -18.76
C ARG A 636 -9.05 19.18 -18.92
N TYR A 637 -8.40 19.21 -20.07
CA TYR A 637 -7.19 18.41 -20.31
C TYR A 637 -6.20 19.15 -21.21
N ALA A 638 -4.94 18.76 -21.15
CA ALA A 638 -3.90 19.18 -22.08
C ALA A 638 -2.99 17.98 -22.38
N LEU A 639 -2.54 17.88 -23.63
CA LEU A 639 -1.55 16.90 -24.05
C LEU A 639 -0.29 17.67 -24.43
N GLN A 640 0.77 17.46 -23.65
CA GLN A 640 2.03 18.13 -23.82
C GLN A 640 3.06 17.15 -24.41
N PRO A 641 3.66 17.47 -25.57
CA PRO A 641 4.77 16.68 -26.09
C PRO A 641 5.99 16.85 -25.17
N VAL A 642 6.67 15.73 -24.89
CA VAL A 642 7.90 15.69 -24.12
C VAL A 642 8.91 14.82 -24.84
N ASP A 643 10.11 15.36 -25.04
CA ASP A 643 11.23 14.60 -25.57
C ASP A 643 11.77 13.68 -24.49
N LEU A 644 11.73 12.39 -24.78
CA LEU A 644 12.29 11.35 -23.93
C LEU A 644 13.46 10.68 -24.67
N PRO A 645 14.65 10.57 -24.05
CA PRO A 645 15.80 9.93 -24.66
C PRO A 645 15.53 8.44 -24.87
N ARG A 646 15.89 7.94 -26.06
CA ARG A 646 15.83 6.54 -26.46
C ARG A 646 16.95 6.24 -27.44
N LYS A 647 17.46 5.01 -27.45
CA LYS A 647 18.62 4.58 -28.22
C LYS A 647 18.27 3.37 -29.08
N ASP A 648 19.02 3.12 -30.14
CA ASP A 648 18.88 1.84 -30.83
C ASP A 648 19.47 0.73 -29.96
N LEU A 649 18.90 -0.49 -30.01
CA LEU A 649 19.39 -1.62 -29.21
C LEU A 649 20.91 -1.83 -29.40
N ALA A 650 21.40 -1.70 -30.64
CA ALA A 650 22.80 -1.87 -30.99
C ALA A 650 23.74 -0.83 -30.35
N GLU A 651 23.23 0.35 -30.00
CA GLU A 651 23.99 1.41 -29.33
C GLU A 651 24.09 1.20 -27.81
N LEU A 652 23.34 0.23 -27.27
CA LEU A 652 23.37 -0.07 -25.85
C LEU A 652 24.57 -0.94 -25.48
N PRO A 653 25.21 -0.69 -24.32
CA PRO A 653 26.20 -1.60 -23.76
C PRO A 653 25.65 -3.02 -23.70
N GLU A 654 26.48 -4.04 -23.87
CA GLU A 654 26.03 -5.44 -23.88
C GLU A 654 25.24 -5.81 -22.62
N ALA A 655 25.69 -5.35 -21.44
CA ALA A 655 24.97 -5.53 -20.18
C ALA A 655 23.54 -4.93 -20.21
N ALA A 656 23.39 -3.75 -20.81
CA ALA A 656 22.08 -3.14 -21.02
C ALA A 656 21.27 -3.93 -22.05
N ARG A 657 21.86 -4.41 -23.16
CA ARG A 657 21.15 -5.25 -24.15
C ARG A 657 20.62 -6.56 -23.58
N ARG A 658 21.38 -7.22 -22.69
CA ARG A 658 20.92 -8.43 -21.98
C ARG A 658 19.66 -8.20 -21.16
N SER A 659 19.43 -6.96 -20.72
CA SER A 659 18.25 -6.60 -19.94
C SER A 659 16.93 -6.75 -20.69
N PHE A 660 17.00 -6.74 -22.02
CA PHE A 660 15.84 -6.90 -22.91
C PHE A 660 15.46 -8.36 -23.11
N TYR A 661 16.28 -9.30 -22.64
CA TYR A 661 16.12 -10.74 -22.79
C TYR A 661 16.35 -11.45 -21.46
N PRO A 662 15.54 -11.16 -20.43
CA PRO A 662 15.70 -11.81 -19.14
C PRO A 662 15.59 -13.33 -19.28
N GLY A 663 16.49 -14.03 -18.59
CA GLY A 663 16.61 -15.50 -18.68
C GLY A 663 17.47 -16.00 -19.84
N PHE A 664 17.95 -15.13 -20.74
CA PHE A 664 18.84 -15.51 -21.83
C PHE A 664 20.31 -15.25 -21.41
N SER A 665 21.18 -16.23 -21.62
CA SER A 665 22.63 -16.07 -21.39
C SER A 665 23.29 -15.10 -22.35
N HIS A 666 22.74 -14.97 -23.56
CA HIS A 666 23.27 -14.15 -24.66
C HIS A 666 22.13 -13.35 -25.30
N VAL A 667 22.47 -12.19 -25.84
CA VAL A 667 21.53 -11.35 -26.58
C VAL A 667 21.31 -11.97 -27.96
N PRO A 668 20.07 -12.14 -28.43
CA PRO A 668 19.80 -12.46 -29.83
C PRO A 668 20.53 -11.54 -30.79
N HIS A 669 21.10 -12.12 -31.84
CA HIS A 669 21.75 -11.37 -32.90
C HIS A 669 20.68 -10.80 -33.86
N ALA A 670 19.68 -11.60 -34.23
CA ALA A 670 18.54 -11.18 -35.03
C ALA A 670 17.28 -11.97 -34.66
N GLU A 671 16.13 -11.32 -34.87
CA GLU A 671 14.80 -11.90 -34.72
C GLU A 671 13.98 -11.63 -35.97
N LYS A 672 13.23 -12.63 -36.44
CA LYS A 672 12.24 -12.45 -37.50
C LYS A 672 10.96 -13.13 -37.08
N SER A 673 9.87 -12.38 -37.08
CA SER A 673 8.54 -12.86 -36.69
C SER A 673 7.48 -12.00 -37.40
N PRO A 674 6.32 -12.56 -37.81
CA PRO A 674 5.23 -11.80 -38.43
C PRO A 674 4.65 -10.76 -37.46
N VAL A 675 4.67 -11.09 -36.16
CA VAL A 675 4.33 -10.19 -35.06
C VAL A 675 5.62 -9.79 -34.35
N PRO A 676 5.84 -8.50 -34.03
CA PRO A 676 7.03 -8.07 -33.31
C PRO A 676 7.30 -8.93 -32.06
N PRO A 677 8.52 -9.48 -31.88
CA PRO A 677 8.86 -10.24 -30.68
C PRO A 677 8.72 -9.39 -29.43
N GLN A 678 8.19 -9.98 -28.37
CA GLN A 678 7.94 -9.29 -27.10
C GLN A 678 8.29 -10.19 -25.94
N MET A 679 8.90 -9.62 -24.89
CA MET A 679 8.99 -10.33 -23.62
C MET A 679 7.62 -10.34 -22.96
N ILE A 680 7.10 -11.53 -22.70
CA ILE A 680 5.82 -11.74 -22.00
C ILE A 680 6.03 -12.63 -20.78
N ARG A 681 5.14 -12.52 -19.81
CA ARG A 681 5.08 -13.48 -18.71
C ARG A 681 4.13 -14.62 -19.06
N ASN A 682 4.66 -15.80 -19.42
CA ASN A 682 3.87 -16.99 -19.71
C ASN A 682 4.01 -17.98 -18.55
N LEU A 683 2.90 -18.29 -17.88
CA LEU A 683 2.87 -19.24 -16.74
C LEU A 683 3.86 -18.88 -15.62
N GLY A 684 4.07 -17.58 -15.39
CA GLY A 684 4.91 -17.07 -14.31
C GLY A 684 6.37 -16.83 -14.67
N GLU A 685 6.84 -17.31 -15.83
CA GLU A 685 8.21 -17.13 -16.35
C GLU A 685 8.26 -16.05 -17.44
N ASP A 686 9.37 -15.30 -17.51
CA ASP A 686 9.62 -14.35 -18.60
C ASP A 686 10.09 -15.10 -19.85
N MET A 687 9.35 -14.94 -20.94
CA MET A 687 9.56 -15.66 -22.18
C MET A 687 9.49 -14.68 -23.36
N LEU A 688 10.36 -14.86 -24.36
CA LEU A 688 10.27 -14.19 -25.64
C LEU A 688 9.12 -14.80 -26.44
N PHE A 689 8.05 -14.06 -26.60
CA PHE A 689 6.94 -14.38 -27.48
C PHE A 689 7.34 -14.12 -28.93
N MET A 690 7.11 -15.11 -29.78
CA MET A 690 7.30 -15.03 -31.22
C MET A 690 6.16 -15.78 -31.90
N HIS A 691 5.45 -15.15 -32.83
CA HIS A 691 4.36 -15.82 -33.55
C HIS A 691 4.96 -16.68 -34.68
N ALA A 692 4.57 -17.95 -34.81
CA ALA A 692 5.11 -18.80 -35.87
C ALA A 692 4.50 -18.44 -37.25
N PRO A 693 5.24 -18.52 -38.37
CA PRO A 693 6.63 -18.93 -38.46
C PRO A 693 7.58 -17.81 -38.03
N SER A 694 8.52 -18.11 -37.14
CA SER A 694 9.49 -17.14 -36.66
C SER A 694 10.87 -17.77 -36.47
N MET A 695 11.89 -16.93 -36.34
CA MET A 695 13.24 -17.37 -36.03
C MET A 695 13.96 -16.36 -35.14
N VAL A 696 14.80 -16.86 -34.26
CA VAL A 696 15.75 -16.09 -33.49
C VAL A 696 17.12 -16.73 -33.60
N ASP A 697 18.16 -15.93 -33.82
CA ASP A 697 19.51 -16.41 -34.01
C ASP A 697 20.50 -15.83 -33.00
N PHE A 698 21.58 -16.57 -32.77
CA PHE A 698 22.65 -16.18 -31.85
C PHE A 698 24.00 -16.44 -32.50
N VAL A 699 24.90 -15.47 -32.38
CA VAL A 699 26.31 -15.63 -32.74
C VAL A 699 27.08 -15.79 -31.44
N LEU A 700 27.63 -16.99 -31.22
CA LEU A 700 28.38 -17.33 -30.00
C LEU A 700 29.89 -17.17 -30.25
N PRO A 701 30.70 -16.90 -29.21
CA PRO A 701 32.14 -16.92 -29.34
C PRO A 701 32.68 -18.31 -29.78
N PRO A 702 33.87 -18.36 -30.41
CA PRO A 702 34.47 -19.62 -30.82
C PRO A 702 34.61 -20.61 -29.65
N GLY A 703 34.17 -21.84 -29.84
CA GLY A 703 34.23 -22.87 -28.80
C GLY A 703 33.17 -23.95 -28.96
N ARG A 704 33.21 -24.93 -28.05
CA ARG A 704 32.24 -26.02 -28.00
C ARG A 704 31.16 -25.71 -26.96
N TRP A 705 29.91 -25.68 -27.38
CA TRP A 705 28.77 -25.22 -26.59
C TRP A 705 27.67 -26.28 -26.51
N ARG A 706 26.86 -26.20 -25.46
CA ARG A 706 25.54 -26.84 -25.36
C ARG A 706 24.50 -25.74 -25.16
N ALA A 707 23.26 -25.98 -25.58
CA ALA A 707 22.17 -25.05 -25.29
C ALA A 707 21.04 -25.76 -24.55
N GLN A 708 20.46 -25.11 -23.55
CA GLN A 708 19.27 -25.59 -22.85
C GLN A 708 18.29 -24.44 -22.68
N GLY A 709 17.00 -24.73 -22.68
CA GLY A 709 15.99 -23.70 -22.50
C GLY A 709 14.60 -24.28 -22.35
N ARG A 710 13.61 -23.39 -22.45
CA ARG A 710 12.19 -23.76 -22.42
C ARG A 710 11.49 -23.21 -23.65
N PHE A 711 10.59 -23.99 -24.21
CA PHE A 711 9.73 -23.57 -25.31
C PHE A 711 8.29 -24.06 -25.10
N GLY A 712 7.34 -23.42 -25.75
CA GLY A 712 5.92 -23.78 -25.62
C GLY A 712 5.01 -22.90 -26.47
N LEU A 713 3.70 -23.03 -26.26
CA LEU A 713 2.72 -22.04 -26.71
C LEU A 713 2.27 -21.17 -25.53
N ARG A 714 1.88 -19.94 -25.83
CA ARG A 714 1.21 -19.06 -24.88
C ARG A 714 -0.02 -19.77 -24.31
N SER A 715 -0.22 -19.70 -23.00
CA SER A 715 -1.28 -20.48 -22.33
C SER A 715 -2.70 -20.21 -22.84
N GLN A 716 -2.92 -19.02 -23.40
CA GLN A 716 -4.19 -18.63 -24.01
C GLN A 716 -4.47 -19.32 -25.36
N ALA A 717 -3.42 -19.76 -26.08
CA ALA A 717 -3.57 -20.37 -27.41
C ALA A 717 -4.38 -21.67 -27.37
N TYR A 718 -4.28 -22.42 -26.27
CA TYR A 718 -5.00 -23.68 -26.05
C TYR A 718 -6.10 -23.57 -24.99
N ALA A 719 -6.52 -22.34 -24.66
CA ALA A 719 -7.65 -22.13 -23.75
C ALA A 719 -8.98 -22.45 -24.46
N PRO A 720 -9.96 -23.09 -23.79
CA PRO A 720 -11.23 -23.46 -24.39
C PRO A 720 -11.93 -22.25 -25.05
N GLY A 721 -12.24 -22.37 -26.34
CA GLY A 721 -12.98 -21.36 -27.11
C GLY A 721 -12.17 -20.16 -27.60
N VAL A 722 -10.85 -20.10 -27.35
CA VAL A 722 -9.99 -18.98 -27.80
C VAL A 722 -9.45 -19.22 -29.20
N CYS A 723 -8.83 -20.37 -29.43
CA CYS A 723 -8.21 -20.70 -30.72
C CYS A 723 -8.38 -22.19 -31.04
N PRO A 724 -9.58 -22.62 -31.47
CA PRO A 724 -9.89 -24.05 -31.66
C PRO A 724 -9.16 -24.69 -32.85
N SER A 725 -8.48 -23.89 -33.67
CA SER A 725 -7.80 -24.32 -34.90
C SER A 725 -6.30 -24.57 -34.72
N SER A 726 -5.73 -24.42 -33.52
CA SER A 726 -4.30 -24.70 -33.33
C SER A 726 -3.98 -26.16 -33.66
N ASP A 727 -2.96 -26.36 -34.49
CA ASP A 727 -2.41 -27.67 -34.85
C ASP A 727 -1.00 -27.90 -34.30
N GLY A 728 -0.62 -27.08 -33.32
CA GLY A 728 0.65 -27.18 -32.63
C GLY A 728 1.78 -26.42 -33.33
N ALA A 729 2.93 -26.37 -32.67
CA ALA A 729 4.11 -25.70 -33.21
C ALA A 729 5.36 -26.56 -33.06
N SER A 730 6.30 -26.41 -33.99
CA SER A 730 7.59 -27.10 -33.98
C SER A 730 8.71 -26.13 -33.68
N LEU A 731 9.59 -26.49 -32.76
CA LEU A 731 10.90 -25.87 -32.56
C LEU A 731 11.96 -26.69 -33.30
N GLN A 732 12.67 -26.06 -34.22
CA GLN A 732 13.86 -26.59 -34.88
C GLN A 732 15.07 -25.75 -34.50
N VAL A 733 16.18 -26.40 -34.14
CA VAL A 733 17.46 -25.73 -33.86
C VAL A 733 18.51 -26.26 -34.81
N PHE A 734 19.21 -25.37 -35.49
CA PHE A 734 20.26 -25.71 -36.45
C PHE A 734 21.35 -24.64 -36.52
N LEU A 735 22.57 -25.03 -36.88
CA LEU A 735 23.60 -24.08 -37.30
C LEU A 735 23.30 -23.64 -38.73
N ALA A 736 23.28 -22.32 -38.98
CA ALA A 736 23.04 -21.79 -40.31
C ALA A 736 24.11 -22.28 -41.29
N GLY A 737 23.70 -22.64 -42.50
CA GLY A 737 24.63 -22.97 -43.57
C GLY A 737 25.33 -21.72 -44.12
N SER A 738 26.52 -21.92 -44.69
CA SER A 738 27.21 -20.93 -45.52
C SER A 738 27.36 -21.48 -46.94
N ASP A 739 27.79 -20.66 -47.90
CA ASP A 739 28.07 -21.13 -49.27
C ASP A 739 29.07 -22.30 -49.34
N ALA A 740 29.83 -22.54 -48.26
CA ALA A 740 30.82 -23.62 -48.14
C ALA A 740 30.35 -24.83 -47.29
N GLN A 741 29.29 -24.72 -46.49
CA GLN A 741 28.79 -25.82 -45.64
C GLN A 741 27.27 -25.82 -45.48
N PRO A 742 26.60 -27.00 -45.59
CA PRO A 742 25.15 -27.10 -45.41
C PRO A 742 24.74 -26.84 -43.96
N ALA A 743 23.50 -26.38 -43.75
CA ALA A 743 22.95 -26.18 -42.41
C ALA A 743 22.92 -27.49 -41.61
N GLN A 744 23.41 -27.46 -40.36
CA GLN A 744 23.47 -28.65 -39.50
C GLN A 744 22.30 -28.63 -38.52
N ALA A 745 21.36 -29.57 -38.66
CA ALA A 745 20.28 -29.75 -37.70
C ALA A 745 20.80 -30.32 -36.37
N LEU A 746 20.40 -29.71 -35.25
CA LEU A 746 20.85 -30.08 -33.90
C LEU A 746 19.71 -30.62 -33.04
N PHE A 747 18.50 -30.07 -33.20
CA PHE A 747 17.33 -30.44 -32.40
C PHE A 747 16.05 -30.17 -33.18
N SER A 748 15.01 -30.99 -32.97
CA SER A 748 13.67 -30.74 -33.47
C SER A 748 12.64 -31.35 -32.52
N ARG A 749 11.59 -30.59 -32.19
CA ARG A 749 10.45 -31.09 -31.41
C ARG A 749 9.16 -30.37 -31.79
N HIS A 750 8.12 -31.15 -32.05
CA HIS A 750 6.76 -30.68 -32.24
C HIS A 750 5.95 -30.80 -30.94
N ILE A 751 5.01 -29.88 -30.71
CA ILE A 751 4.08 -29.89 -29.57
C ILE A 751 2.65 -29.54 -30.02
N ASP A 752 1.65 -30.23 -29.48
CA ASP A 752 0.22 -29.93 -29.71
C ASP A 752 -0.53 -29.82 -28.36
N PRO A 753 -0.42 -28.68 -27.64
CA PRO A 753 -1.03 -28.51 -26.33
C PRO A 753 -2.57 -28.46 -26.34
N LEU A 754 -3.20 -28.31 -27.51
CA LEU A 754 -4.64 -28.37 -27.63
C LEU A 754 -5.13 -29.81 -27.49
N ARG A 755 -4.47 -30.76 -28.16
CA ARG A 755 -4.84 -32.18 -28.16
C ARG A 755 -4.10 -33.03 -27.12
N VAL A 756 -2.91 -32.61 -26.71
CA VAL A 756 -2.00 -33.36 -25.83
C VAL A 756 -1.73 -32.57 -24.56
N ASP A 757 -2.30 -33.02 -23.44
CA ASP A 757 -2.16 -32.35 -22.14
C ASP A 757 -0.70 -32.23 -21.67
N THR A 758 0.16 -33.20 -21.99
CA THR A 758 1.58 -33.19 -21.62
C THR A 758 2.43 -32.19 -22.40
N ASP A 759 1.89 -31.65 -23.50
CA ASP A 759 2.54 -30.61 -24.31
C ASP A 759 2.20 -29.20 -23.81
N ARG A 760 1.37 -29.07 -22.78
CA ARG A 760 1.02 -27.79 -22.16
C ARG A 760 2.14 -27.32 -21.23
N GLY A 761 2.39 -26.01 -21.25
CA GLY A 761 3.36 -25.37 -20.37
C GLY A 761 4.62 -24.87 -21.08
N ASN A 762 5.58 -24.40 -20.30
CA ASN A 762 6.92 -24.07 -20.79
C ASN A 762 7.78 -25.34 -20.67
N LEU A 763 7.90 -26.10 -21.76
CA LEU A 763 8.56 -27.41 -21.79
C LEU A 763 10.08 -27.25 -21.93
N PRO A 764 10.89 -28.00 -21.16
CA PRO A 764 12.34 -27.95 -21.31
C PRO A 764 12.80 -28.59 -22.62
N PHE A 765 13.92 -28.10 -23.16
CA PHE A 765 14.66 -28.73 -24.24
C PHE A 765 16.18 -28.61 -23.99
N GLU A 766 16.94 -29.55 -24.56
CA GLU A 766 18.39 -29.55 -24.55
C GLU A 766 18.91 -29.84 -25.96
N VAL A 767 19.82 -28.99 -26.43
CA VAL A 767 20.50 -29.10 -27.70
C VAL A 767 21.86 -29.75 -27.44
N PRO A 768 22.19 -30.86 -28.14
CA PRO A 768 23.49 -31.54 -28.00
C PRO A 768 24.68 -30.60 -28.26
N ALA A 769 25.87 -31.03 -27.83
CA ALA A 769 27.07 -30.21 -27.98
C ALA A 769 27.39 -29.92 -29.46
N PHE A 770 27.65 -28.65 -29.78
CA PHE A 770 27.98 -28.16 -31.11
C PHE A 770 29.17 -27.20 -31.07
N ASP A 771 29.89 -27.07 -32.18
CA ASP A 771 31.02 -26.16 -32.30
C ASP A 771 30.57 -24.84 -32.94
N SER A 772 30.95 -23.72 -32.33
CA SER A 772 30.78 -22.38 -32.89
C SER A 772 32.14 -21.84 -33.35
N ASP A 773 32.15 -21.21 -34.52
CA ASP A 773 33.31 -20.58 -35.14
C ASP A 773 33.39 -19.06 -34.87
N GLY A 774 32.47 -18.51 -34.06
CA GLY A 774 32.39 -17.07 -33.83
C GLY A 774 31.59 -16.27 -34.86
N ARG A 775 31.08 -16.90 -35.92
CA ARG A 775 30.47 -16.21 -37.07
C ARG A 775 29.16 -16.82 -37.51
N THR A 776 29.09 -18.15 -37.51
CA THR A 776 27.95 -18.93 -37.94
C THR A 776 26.88 -18.90 -36.86
N PRO A 777 25.68 -18.37 -37.15
CA PRO A 777 24.64 -18.28 -36.15
C PRO A 777 24.00 -19.66 -35.90
N ILE A 778 23.68 -19.92 -34.63
CA ILE A 778 22.72 -20.95 -34.26
C ILE A 778 21.32 -20.35 -34.34
N VAL A 779 20.42 -21.02 -35.06
CA VAL A 779 19.07 -20.53 -35.37
C VAL A 779 18.04 -21.41 -34.68
N PHE A 780 17.15 -20.78 -33.93
CA PHE A 780 15.94 -21.37 -33.36
C PHE A 780 14.78 -20.94 -34.23
N ARG A 781 14.20 -21.90 -34.97
CA ARG A 781 13.07 -21.68 -35.87
C ARG A 781 11.81 -22.28 -35.29
N PHE A 782 10.76 -21.49 -35.26
CA PHE A 782 9.41 -21.90 -34.96
C PHE A 782 8.60 -21.99 -36.26
N SER A 783 7.90 -23.09 -36.44
CA SER A 783 6.97 -23.31 -37.56
C SER A 783 5.63 -23.85 -37.03
N GLY A 784 4.57 -23.70 -37.82
CA GLY A 784 3.28 -24.31 -37.48
C GLY A 784 3.26 -25.82 -37.68
N GLY A 785 2.06 -26.39 -37.63
CA GLY A 785 1.82 -27.82 -37.75
C GLY A 785 2.49 -28.48 -38.96
N GLU A 786 2.74 -29.79 -38.85
CA GLU A 786 3.50 -30.57 -39.84
C GLU A 786 2.72 -30.81 -41.16
N THR A 787 1.51 -30.28 -41.30
CA THR A 787 0.64 -30.53 -42.47
C THR A 787 0.70 -29.39 -43.49
N PRO A 788 0.53 -29.66 -44.80
CA PRO A 788 0.48 -28.62 -45.85
C PRO A 788 -0.69 -27.64 -45.72
N GLN A 789 -1.64 -27.89 -44.82
CA GLN A 789 -2.83 -27.07 -44.54
C GLN A 789 -2.75 -26.41 -43.15
N ALA A 790 -1.56 -26.44 -42.53
CA ALA A 790 -1.36 -25.95 -41.16
C ALA A 790 -1.70 -24.46 -41.02
N SER A 791 -2.55 -24.16 -40.03
CA SER A 791 -2.93 -22.79 -39.71
C SER A 791 -2.01 -22.27 -38.60
N THR A 792 -1.17 -21.30 -38.95
CA THR A 792 -0.27 -20.66 -37.98
C THR A 792 -0.97 -19.61 -37.12
N ASP A 793 -2.28 -19.38 -37.31
CA ASP A 793 -3.02 -18.28 -36.68
C ASP A 793 -2.94 -18.34 -35.15
N CYS A 794 -2.89 -19.56 -34.60
CA CYS A 794 -2.87 -19.85 -33.17
C CYS A 794 -1.49 -20.23 -32.62
N ASP A 795 -0.44 -20.24 -33.44
CA ASP A 795 0.89 -20.74 -33.06
C ASP A 795 1.72 -19.67 -32.36
N TRP A 796 1.21 -19.30 -31.20
CA TRP A 796 1.71 -18.25 -30.32
C TRP A 796 2.90 -18.76 -29.53
N THR A 797 4.02 -19.05 -30.20
CA THR A 797 5.19 -19.68 -29.59
C THR A 797 5.91 -18.77 -28.59
N VAL A 798 6.56 -19.41 -27.62
CA VAL A 798 7.36 -18.74 -26.60
C VAL A 798 8.71 -19.45 -26.42
N LEU A 799 9.77 -18.68 -26.18
CA LEU A 799 11.12 -19.17 -25.89
C LEU A 799 11.68 -18.48 -24.65
N GLY A 800 12.25 -19.22 -23.70
CA GLY A 800 12.84 -18.59 -22.53
C GLY A 800 13.84 -19.49 -21.79
N ALA A 801 14.43 -18.92 -20.75
CA ALA A 801 15.50 -19.55 -19.97
C ALA A 801 16.65 -20.13 -20.83
N LEU A 802 16.96 -19.50 -21.98
CA LEU A 802 17.94 -20.01 -22.94
C LEU A 802 19.37 -19.77 -22.48
N GLN A 803 20.07 -20.86 -22.13
CA GLN A 803 21.43 -20.85 -21.64
C GLN A 803 22.36 -21.56 -22.61
N PHE A 804 23.42 -20.88 -23.04
CA PHE A 804 24.55 -21.47 -23.76
C PHE A 804 25.67 -21.76 -22.77
N VAL A 805 26.00 -23.03 -22.61
CA VAL A 805 26.98 -23.50 -21.63
C VAL A 805 28.19 -24.08 -22.35
N PRO A 806 29.43 -23.70 -22.01
CA PRO A 806 30.61 -24.32 -22.58
C PRO A 806 30.64 -25.83 -22.28
N ALA A 807 30.78 -26.67 -23.30
CA ALA A 807 30.75 -28.13 -23.17
C ALA A 807 31.95 -28.69 -22.38
N ASN A 808 33.00 -27.88 -22.18
CA ASN A 808 34.21 -28.23 -21.44
C ASN A 808 34.19 -27.73 -19.97
N ALA A 809 33.13 -27.05 -19.53
CA ALA A 809 32.97 -26.68 -18.13
C ALA A 809 32.50 -27.91 -17.34
N ALA A 810 33.38 -28.47 -16.50
CA ALA A 810 33.03 -29.56 -15.60
C ALA A 810 31.84 -29.14 -14.71
N ALA A 811 30.88 -30.05 -14.54
CA ALA A 811 29.81 -29.90 -13.56
C ALA A 811 30.44 -29.73 -12.16
N HIS A 812 30.27 -28.55 -11.59
CA HIS A 812 30.59 -28.25 -10.19
C HIS A 812 29.36 -27.66 -9.50
#